data_AF-A0A3M7RZA6-F1
#
_entry.id   AF-A0A3M7RZA6-F1
#
_cell.length_a   1.000
_cell.length_b   1.000
_cell.length_c   1.000
_cell.angle_alpha   90.00
_cell.angle_beta   90.00
_cell.angle_gamma   90.00
#
_symmetry.space_group_name_H-M   'P 1'
#
loop_
_entity.id
_entity.type
_entity.pdbx_description
1 polymer ?
#
loop_
_entity_poly.entity_id
_entity_poly.type
_entity_poly.pdbx_seq_one_letter_code
_entity_poly.pdbx_strand_id
1 'polypeptide(L)'
;MEACPKIGMINFEIKSCNYESTDLGEKISQFILINYQENPESYLKEINEFLKLREDAANASKDIMGLNIIKKYYRQLQFLSNRFPMKSGEQCETEFSWDHLFDEREISHSDIRYEQQCILYNIGSLHSYLGCMDKRMNEEGIRISCNHFQLAAWAFLKIRELYSSYDFTSDLNADITTFKLNIALAQAQECLLEKSIMDNRKPSIQARIGAHIVDLYKLSLTNCEKQEFQSTVGSKQSKDLKQYCQFKIFYYSALMFYFSALNSAEMKKIGEAVGYIQEAESKVVECTKMKNVKEFQDVLKYTSDLVTTKCKALKKENDFVYNEKIVAASELAEIKAASLANPLAINFENDPEIATQDIFIRLVSMQAHELSSLYSEEKAKILRQINGQVEEKDSNLVQFTGALQINELHLKELDHLRLPKELIECCAEVSVKEQTMRQDLVKSMKKIVDSSVQTRSLLDEIEQLFETEDKENRQRSDYTTDSSSDEENLPIRPRKKKMNDLLDRYDGLIKKQDEANRSNGELRDAINAVLSHLQILSLPMSELAQKLPKVEEVCDDESQATRDQLLTLLAKLDEMKSQRAQLLTRIQKAIQDDDITKIIASHQNEIQDINVFFQEQLKKHDQLLTYMNQNLHAQDNILRALADANAAFAVQRQKILQACKNRTDFVNDLISSYRSIDQLIEKANNGVAFFESLIEPLKNLLKDVTEFCTAQKKERQKFSHKNNINAPQVQDFEPLVNPYRKEAAIKVNINQEVSMDRPRLKDFLPIMKPDTWGQNKTRPNLPSFPNDVNQQFQSFPPNMNNLNEASVTPNPAVNFLSQPRSNQLPKKGPSKNPALNFAQKMPGMDNNKFEYDKGFKLDQNGLTHEQLAKEKEMEMRRIHLEQQELQLKYMQQQFQLQQKEQVEKQKKQQIIFDQQRQQQNYWNGQNVNQNYQPQFNNPIYNQQYPNAYGHGQAGSDVNKNISANHPIGP
;
A
#
# COMPACT_ATOMS: atom_id res chain seq x y z
N MET A 1 -51.84 -37.71 25.00
CA MET A 1 -51.64 -36.53 24.12
C MET A 1 -50.75 -36.85 22.92
N GLU A 2 -49.64 -37.58 23.04
CA GLU A 2 -48.78 -37.91 21.89
C GLU A 2 -49.55 -38.57 20.73
N ALA A 3 -50.38 -39.58 21.03
CA ALA A 3 -51.22 -40.29 20.07
C ALA A 3 -52.55 -39.56 19.74
N CYS A 4 -52.67 -38.27 20.05
CA CYS A 4 -53.85 -37.49 19.68
C CYS A 4 -53.87 -37.28 18.15
N PRO A 5 -55.00 -37.52 17.46
CA PRO A 5 -55.12 -37.14 16.05
C PRO A 5 -54.91 -35.63 15.87
N LYS A 6 -54.42 -35.22 14.70
CA LYS A 6 -54.10 -33.82 14.39
C LYS A 6 -55.35 -33.05 13.99
N ILE A 7 -55.45 -31.77 14.38
CA ILE A 7 -56.57 -30.91 14.02
C ILE A 7 -56.41 -30.34 12.61
N GLY A 8 -57.53 -30.23 11.89
CA GLY A 8 -57.62 -29.54 10.61
C GLY A 8 -57.10 -28.10 10.68
N MET A 9 -56.27 -27.73 9.70
CA MET A 9 -55.67 -26.41 9.55
C MET A 9 -56.26 -25.73 8.32
N ILE A 10 -56.58 -24.44 8.43
CA ILE A 10 -57.12 -23.69 7.31
C ILE A 10 -55.99 -23.05 6.49
N ASN A 11 -56.24 -22.93 5.20
CA ASN A 11 -55.41 -22.20 4.25
C ASN A 11 -56.25 -21.10 3.59
N PHE A 12 -55.59 -20.18 2.90
CA PHE A 12 -56.23 -19.08 2.19
C PHE A 12 -56.16 -19.29 0.69
N GLU A 13 -57.22 -18.89 0.00
CA GLU A 13 -57.31 -18.97 -1.45
C GLU A 13 -56.38 -17.94 -2.10
N ILE A 14 -55.85 -18.31 -3.26
CA ILE A 14 -54.92 -17.54 -4.09
C ILE A 14 -55.77 -16.63 -4.99
N LYS A 15 -55.42 -15.34 -5.13
CA LYS A 15 -56.06 -14.43 -6.08
C LYS A 15 -55.68 -14.82 -7.51
N SER A 16 -56.65 -14.75 -8.42
CA SER A 16 -56.44 -14.86 -9.87
C SER A 16 -56.22 -13.48 -10.47
N CYS A 17 -55.45 -13.40 -11.57
CA CYS A 17 -55.31 -12.20 -12.36
C CYS A 17 -55.53 -12.47 -13.85
N ASN A 18 -56.00 -11.43 -14.54
CA ASN A 18 -56.06 -11.39 -15.97
C ASN A 18 -54.69 -10.90 -16.49
N TYR A 19 -53.83 -11.84 -16.88
CA TYR A 19 -52.46 -11.48 -17.30
C TYR A 19 -52.39 -10.95 -18.73
N GLU A 20 -53.37 -11.27 -19.58
CA GLU A 20 -53.44 -10.89 -21.00
C GLU A 20 -53.88 -9.43 -21.20
N SER A 21 -54.56 -8.81 -20.21
CA SER A 21 -55.16 -7.48 -20.35
C SER A 21 -54.21 -6.30 -20.13
N THR A 22 -52.91 -6.52 -19.94
CA THR A 22 -51.96 -5.50 -19.48
C THR A 22 -50.96 -5.09 -20.58
N ASP A 23 -50.92 -3.80 -20.93
CA ASP A 23 -50.06 -3.20 -21.97
C ASP A 23 -48.59 -2.99 -21.55
N LEU A 24 -48.13 -3.73 -20.53
CA LEU A 24 -46.86 -3.53 -19.82
C LEU A 24 -45.63 -3.50 -20.74
N GLY A 25 -45.58 -4.37 -21.75
CA GLY A 25 -44.47 -4.42 -22.70
C GLY A 25 -44.36 -3.17 -23.58
N GLU A 26 -45.50 -2.60 -23.98
CA GLU A 26 -45.54 -1.36 -24.76
C GLU A 26 -45.16 -0.16 -23.90
N LYS A 27 -45.68 -0.08 -22.66
CA LYS A 27 -45.37 0.97 -21.69
C LYS A 27 -43.87 1.02 -21.36
N ILE A 28 -43.27 -0.13 -21.05
CA ILE A 28 -41.82 -0.26 -20.83
C ILE A 28 -41.07 0.21 -22.09
N SER A 29 -41.46 -0.25 -23.28
CA SER A 29 -40.80 0.12 -24.53
C SER A 29 -40.85 1.64 -24.81
N GLN A 30 -42.01 2.27 -24.59
CA GLN A 30 -42.17 3.72 -24.73
C GLN A 30 -41.29 4.48 -23.73
N PHE A 31 -41.21 4.03 -22.48
CA PHE A 31 -40.37 4.66 -21.45
C PHE A 31 -38.86 4.53 -21.77
N ILE A 32 -38.41 3.38 -22.29
CA ILE A 32 -37.03 3.20 -22.75
C ILE A 32 -36.68 4.21 -23.86
N LEU A 33 -37.57 4.38 -24.84
CA LEU A 33 -37.36 5.32 -25.94
C LEU A 33 -37.29 6.78 -25.48
N ILE A 34 -38.19 7.19 -24.59
CA ILE A 34 -38.36 8.60 -24.21
C ILE A 34 -37.38 9.01 -23.10
N ASN A 35 -37.24 8.20 -22.05
CA ASN A 35 -36.53 8.59 -20.83
C ASN A 35 -35.08 8.11 -20.81
N TYR A 36 -34.79 6.93 -21.38
CA TYR A 36 -33.42 6.41 -21.51
C TYR A 36 -32.75 6.81 -22.84
N GLN A 37 -33.53 7.23 -23.84
CA GLN A 37 -33.06 7.58 -25.19
C GLN A 37 -32.37 6.41 -25.92
N GLU A 38 -32.72 5.18 -25.54
CA GLU A 38 -32.20 3.94 -26.14
C GLU A 38 -33.24 3.30 -27.07
N ASN A 39 -32.80 2.46 -28.03
CA ASN A 39 -33.72 1.73 -28.90
C ASN A 39 -34.39 0.57 -28.11
N PRO A 40 -35.73 0.56 -27.93
CA PRO A 40 -36.42 -0.51 -27.20
C PRO A 40 -36.22 -1.91 -27.78
N GLU A 41 -35.95 -2.03 -29.09
CA GLU A 41 -35.63 -3.31 -29.74
C GLU A 41 -34.43 -4.02 -29.10
N SER A 42 -33.52 -3.26 -28.48
CA SER A 42 -32.33 -3.76 -27.79
C SER A 42 -32.62 -4.45 -26.45
N TYR A 43 -33.88 -4.36 -25.98
CA TYR A 43 -34.38 -4.85 -24.71
C TYR A 43 -35.60 -5.79 -24.85
N LEU A 44 -35.98 -6.17 -26.07
CA LEU A 44 -37.12 -7.07 -26.30
C LEU A 44 -36.95 -8.45 -25.65
N LYS A 45 -35.71 -8.91 -25.40
CA LYS A 45 -35.49 -10.17 -24.68
C LYS A 45 -35.87 -10.03 -23.22
N GLU A 46 -35.38 -8.98 -22.58
CA GLU A 46 -35.65 -8.61 -21.20
C GLU A 46 -37.15 -8.37 -20.96
N ILE A 47 -37.81 -7.64 -21.88
CA ILE A 47 -39.26 -7.41 -21.83
C ILE A 47 -40.04 -8.74 -21.94
N ASN A 48 -39.72 -9.58 -22.92
CA ASN A 48 -40.41 -10.86 -23.10
C ASN A 48 -40.14 -11.84 -21.95
N GLU A 49 -38.95 -11.83 -21.36
CA GLU A 49 -38.61 -12.62 -20.17
C GLU A 49 -39.44 -12.17 -18.96
N PHE A 50 -39.60 -10.87 -18.74
CA PHE A 50 -40.45 -10.34 -17.67
C PHE A 50 -41.93 -10.67 -17.88
N LEU A 51 -42.45 -10.47 -19.10
CA LEU A 51 -43.86 -10.76 -19.42
C LEU A 51 -44.16 -12.25 -19.25
N LYS A 52 -43.26 -13.12 -19.72
CA LYS A 52 -43.39 -14.56 -19.49
C LYS A 52 -43.35 -14.91 -18.00
N LEU A 53 -42.46 -14.30 -17.21
CA LEU A 53 -42.42 -14.55 -15.77
C LEU A 53 -43.72 -14.13 -15.06
N ARG A 54 -44.42 -13.10 -15.56
CA ARG A 54 -45.77 -12.74 -15.10
C ARG A 54 -46.80 -13.82 -15.44
N GLU A 55 -46.81 -14.31 -16.69
CA GLU A 55 -47.68 -15.41 -17.12
C GLU A 55 -47.44 -16.70 -16.32
N ASP A 56 -46.17 -17.08 -16.13
CA ASP A 56 -45.76 -18.24 -15.33
C ASP A 56 -46.18 -18.08 -13.85
N ALA A 57 -46.16 -16.86 -13.30
CA ALA A 57 -46.58 -16.57 -11.93
C ALA A 57 -48.11 -16.53 -11.75
N ALA A 58 -48.85 -16.05 -12.76
CA ALA A 58 -50.31 -16.08 -12.80
C ALA A 58 -50.84 -17.53 -12.85
N ASN A 59 -50.19 -18.38 -13.65
CA ASN A 59 -50.55 -19.78 -13.86
C ASN A 59 -49.80 -20.76 -12.93
N ALA A 60 -49.20 -20.26 -11.85
CA ALA A 60 -48.34 -21.04 -10.98
C ALA A 60 -49.05 -22.22 -10.29
N SER A 61 -48.39 -23.38 -10.27
CA SER A 61 -48.88 -24.59 -9.60
C SER A 61 -48.97 -24.42 -8.08
N LYS A 62 -49.93 -25.12 -7.44
CA LYS A 62 -50.12 -25.11 -5.99
C LYS A 62 -49.10 -26.01 -5.26
N ASP A 63 -47.82 -25.81 -5.55
CA ASP A 63 -46.70 -26.57 -5.00
C ASP A 63 -45.48 -25.67 -4.74
N ILE A 64 -44.34 -26.26 -4.36
CA ILE A 64 -43.09 -25.53 -4.08
C ILE A 64 -42.53 -24.89 -5.37
N MET A 65 -42.70 -25.51 -6.53
CA MET A 65 -42.20 -24.98 -7.80
C MET A 65 -42.96 -23.70 -8.19
N GLY A 66 -44.30 -23.73 -8.16
CA GLY A 66 -45.11 -22.53 -8.42
C GLY A 66 -44.86 -21.43 -7.39
N LEU A 67 -44.70 -21.78 -6.12
CA LEU A 67 -44.31 -20.81 -5.07
C LEU A 67 -43.00 -20.09 -5.40
N ASN A 68 -41.98 -20.80 -5.87
CA ASN A 68 -40.69 -20.21 -6.22
C ASN A 68 -40.78 -19.32 -7.47
N ILE A 69 -41.66 -19.63 -8.43
CA ILE A 69 -41.98 -18.74 -9.57
C ILE A 69 -42.61 -17.44 -9.08
N ILE A 70 -43.65 -17.49 -8.24
CA ILE A 70 -44.33 -16.30 -7.69
C ILE A 70 -43.34 -15.43 -6.91
N LYS A 71 -42.44 -16.03 -6.12
CA LYS A 71 -41.39 -15.29 -5.38
C LYS A 71 -40.37 -14.60 -6.30
N LYS A 72 -39.95 -15.25 -7.39
CA LYS A 72 -39.09 -14.64 -8.41
C LYS A 72 -39.78 -13.45 -9.07
N TYR A 73 -41.04 -13.62 -9.45
CA TYR A 73 -41.83 -12.55 -10.04
C TYR A 73 -41.99 -11.36 -9.10
N TYR A 74 -42.26 -11.59 -7.81
CA TYR A 74 -42.29 -10.54 -6.78
C TYR A 74 -40.97 -9.76 -6.71
N ARG A 75 -39.81 -10.44 -6.74
CA ARG A 75 -38.50 -9.77 -6.70
C ARG A 75 -38.23 -8.99 -7.99
N GLN A 76 -38.61 -9.50 -9.15
CA GLN A 76 -38.50 -8.77 -10.42
C GLN A 76 -39.43 -7.57 -10.48
N LEU A 77 -40.64 -7.61 -9.90
CA LEU A 77 -41.53 -6.45 -9.74
C LEU A 77 -40.90 -5.34 -8.88
N GLN A 78 -40.11 -5.69 -7.87
CA GLN A 78 -39.37 -4.70 -7.07
C GLN A 78 -38.29 -4.02 -7.93
N PHE A 79 -37.47 -4.80 -8.64
CA PHE A 79 -36.45 -4.27 -9.56
C PHE A 79 -37.06 -3.40 -10.67
N LEU A 80 -38.18 -3.83 -11.26
CA LEU A 80 -38.92 -3.05 -12.25
C LEU A 80 -39.37 -1.70 -11.67
N SER A 81 -39.97 -1.69 -10.48
CA SER A 81 -40.43 -0.46 -9.81
C SER A 81 -39.30 0.51 -9.42
N ASN A 82 -38.05 0.04 -9.39
CA ASN A 82 -36.87 0.86 -9.13
C ASN A 82 -36.25 1.48 -10.40
N ARG A 83 -36.65 1.02 -11.60
CA ARG A 83 -36.20 1.53 -12.90
C ARG A 83 -37.31 2.29 -13.64
N PHE A 84 -38.55 1.83 -13.51
CA PHE A 84 -39.72 2.39 -14.18
C PHE A 84 -40.64 3.04 -13.15
N PRO A 85 -40.98 4.34 -13.30
CA PRO A 85 -41.91 5.02 -12.41
C PRO A 85 -43.35 4.63 -12.81
N MET A 86 -43.87 3.61 -12.11
CA MET A 86 -45.12 2.89 -12.41
C MET A 86 -46.19 3.00 -11.29
N LYS A 87 -46.05 3.96 -10.37
CA LYS A 87 -47.12 4.27 -9.40
C LYS A 87 -48.22 5.09 -10.08
N SER A 88 -49.39 5.20 -9.45
CA SER A 88 -50.50 5.99 -9.99
C SER A 88 -50.09 7.45 -10.26
N GLY A 89 -50.33 7.91 -11.48
CA GLY A 89 -49.95 9.24 -11.98
C GLY A 89 -48.49 9.38 -12.44
N GLU A 90 -47.70 8.30 -12.43
CA GLU A 90 -46.32 8.31 -12.94
C GLU A 90 -46.25 7.96 -14.45
N GLN A 91 -45.13 8.30 -15.10
CA GLN A 91 -44.99 8.27 -16.57
C GLN A 91 -45.10 6.87 -17.21
N CYS A 92 -44.87 5.81 -16.44
CA CYS A 92 -44.99 4.42 -16.89
C CYS A 92 -46.15 3.69 -16.18
N GLU A 93 -47.18 4.42 -15.71
CA GLU A 93 -48.36 3.79 -15.10
C GLU A 93 -49.02 2.79 -16.06
N THR A 94 -49.39 1.65 -15.49
CA THR A 94 -49.86 0.44 -16.19
C THR A 94 -50.97 -0.18 -15.35
N GLU A 95 -52.06 -0.59 -15.99
CA GLU A 95 -53.26 -1.11 -15.31
C GLU A 95 -53.13 -2.61 -15.00
N PHE A 96 -53.30 -2.96 -13.72
CA PHE A 96 -53.24 -4.33 -13.22
C PHE A 96 -54.62 -4.78 -12.72
N SER A 97 -55.16 -5.85 -13.31
CA SER A 97 -56.49 -6.41 -13.00
C SER A 97 -56.39 -7.71 -12.21
N TRP A 98 -57.11 -7.80 -11.08
CA TRP A 98 -57.16 -8.96 -10.20
C TRP A 98 -58.58 -9.26 -9.71
N ASP A 99 -58.92 -10.55 -9.59
CA ASP A 99 -60.20 -10.99 -9.06
C ASP A 99 -60.29 -10.79 -7.53
N HIS A 100 -61.39 -10.23 -7.05
CA HIS A 100 -61.72 -10.10 -5.63
C HIS A 100 -62.03 -11.46 -5.00
N LEU A 101 -61.39 -11.76 -3.87
CA LEU A 101 -61.39 -13.08 -3.22
C LEU A 101 -62.76 -13.62 -2.81
N PHE A 102 -63.78 -12.79 -2.67
CA PHE A 102 -65.03 -13.18 -2.02
C PHE A 102 -66.28 -13.05 -2.90
N ASP A 103 -66.20 -12.33 -4.02
CA ASP A 103 -67.36 -12.06 -4.88
C ASP A 103 -67.08 -12.05 -6.40
N GLU A 104 -65.94 -12.61 -6.83
CA GLU A 104 -65.59 -12.88 -8.26
C GLU A 104 -65.59 -11.62 -9.16
N ARG A 105 -65.49 -10.42 -8.57
CA ARG A 105 -65.38 -9.15 -9.33
C ARG A 105 -63.93 -8.83 -9.65
N GLU A 106 -63.64 -8.53 -10.91
CA GLU A 106 -62.35 -7.98 -11.34
C GLU A 106 -62.19 -6.54 -10.78
N ILE A 107 -61.01 -6.23 -10.23
CA ILE A 107 -60.63 -4.92 -9.71
C ILE A 107 -59.31 -4.50 -10.38
N SER A 108 -59.29 -3.29 -10.92
CA SER A 108 -58.19 -2.77 -11.73
C SER A 108 -57.60 -1.49 -11.14
N HIS A 109 -56.27 -1.41 -11.05
CA HIS A 109 -55.56 -0.19 -10.65
C HIS A 109 -54.31 0.05 -11.49
N SER A 110 -54.11 1.31 -11.89
CA SER A 110 -52.88 1.80 -12.53
C SER A 110 -51.77 2.07 -11.51
N ASP A 111 -51.37 1.06 -10.73
CA ASP A 111 -50.29 1.18 -9.75
C ASP A 111 -49.56 -0.16 -9.53
N ILE A 112 -48.25 -0.20 -9.77
CA ILE A 112 -47.42 -1.40 -9.56
C ILE A 112 -47.47 -1.93 -8.12
N ARG A 113 -47.78 -1.09 -7.13
CA ARG A 113 -47.93 -1.51 -5.73
C ARG A 113 -49.13 -2.44 -5.53
N TYR A 114 -50.16 -2.33 -6.38
CA TYR A 114 -51.31 -3.24 -6.36
C TYR A 114 -50.93 -4.65 -6.83
N GLU A 115 -50.23 -4.77 -7.98
CA GLU A 115 -49.67 -6.03 -8.46
C GLU A 115 -48.76 -6.67 -7.39
N GLN A 116 -47.84 -5.88 -6.80
CA GLN A 116 -46.98 -6.35 -5.73
C GLN A 116 -47.76 -6.83 -4.49
N GLN A 117 -48.84 -6.14 -4.09
CA GLN A 117 -49.69 -6.53 -2.96
C GLN A 117 -50.39 -7.87 -3.22
N CYS A 118 -50.96 -8.04 -4.42
CA CYS A 118 -51.65 -9.28 -4.83
C CYS A 118 -50.69 -10.47 -4.95
N ILE A 119 -49.51 -10.26 -5.53
CA ILE A 119 -48.46 -11.30 -5.62
C ILE A 119 -47.94 -11.69 -4.23
N LEU A 120 -47.69 -10.72 -3.34
CA LEU A 120 -47.28 -11.01 -1.96
C LEU A 120 -48.38 -11.74 -1.18
N TYR A 121 -49.64 -11.42 -1.44
CA TYR A 121 -50.79 -12.16 -0.91
C TYR A 121 -50.80 -13.62 -1.39
N ASN A 122 -50.51 -13.85 -2.67
CA ASN A 122 -50.43 -15.20 -3.24
C ASN A 122 -49.27 -16.01 -2.65
N ILE A 123 -48.11 -15.39 -2.37
CA ILE A 123 -47.01 -16.01 -1.61
C ILE A 123 -47.49 -16.46 -0.22
N GLY A 124 -48.20 -15.60 0.51
CA GLY A 124 -48.73 -15.93 1.84
C GLY A 124 -49.77 -17.05 1.82
N SER A 125 -50.68 -16.99 0.84
CA SER A 125 -51.75 -17.98 0.65
C SER A 125 -51.21 -19.35 0.26
N LEU A 126 -50.29 -19.42 -0.70
CA LEU A 126 -49.67 -20.69 -1.10
C LEU A 126 -48.78 -21.27 0.01
N HIS A 127 -48.09 -20.43 0.79
CA HIS A 127 -47.43 -20.91 2.02
C HIS A 127 -48.43 -21.48 3.03
N SER A 128 -49.59 -20.85 3.25
CA SER A 128 -50.64 -21.41 4.14
C SER A 128 -51.20 -22.74 3.62
N TYR A 129 -51.33 -22.90 2.29
CA TYR A 129 -51.75 -24.14 1.65
C TYR A 129 -50.73 -25.27 1.86
N LEU A 130 -49.45 -25.02 1.58
CA LEU A 130 -48.38 -25.99 1.78
C LEU A 130 -48.25 -26.40 3.25
N GLY A 131 -48.44 -25.47 4.19
CA GLY A 131 -48.48 -25.77 5.63
C GLY A 131 -49.60 -26.74 6.03
N CYS A 132 -50.71 -26.76 5.29
CA CYS A 132 -51.85 -27.66 5.50
C CYS A 132 -51.74 -29.01 4.78
N MET A 133 -50.82 -29.17 3.81
CA MET A 133 -50.67 -30.43 3.06
C MET A 133 -50.01 -31.55 3.87
N ASP A 134 -49.15 -31.20 4.84
CA ASP A 134 -48.51 -32.20 5.70
C ASP A 134 -49.47 -32.69 6.80
N LYS A 135 -49.44 -33.99 7.07
CA LYS A 135 -50.27 -34.67 8.08
C LYS A 135 -49.75 -34.48 9.52
N ARG A 136 -48.56 -33.89 9.68
CA ARG A 136 -47.87 -33.57 10.93
C ARG A 136 -47.66 -34.77 11.86
N MET A 137 -47.48 -35.95 11.26
CA MET A 137 -47.36 -37.23 11.98
C MET A 137 -45.95 -37.52 12.51
N ASN A 138 -44.93 -36.82 12.00
CA ASN A 138 -43.53 -36.93 12.40
C ASN A 138 -42.92 -35.54 12.66
N GLU A 139 -41.73 -35.51 13.26
CA GLU A 139 -41.03 -34.27 13.59
C GLU A 139 -40.80 -33.36 12.36
N GLU A 140 -40.43 -33.96 11.23
CA GLU A 140 -40.09 -33.23 10.01
C GLU A 140 -41.32 -32.55 9.38
N GLY A 141 -42.45 -33.25 9.28
CA GLY A 141 -43.70 -32.67 8.79
C GLY A 141 -44.22 -31.54 9.69
N ILE A 142 -44.12 -31.69 11.02
CA ILE A 142 -44.43 -30.61 11.97
C ILE A 142 -43.51 -29.39 11.72
N ARG A 143 -42.20 -29.63 11.49
CA ARG A 143 -41.22 -28.57 11.20
C ARG A 143 -41.53 -27.85 9.88
N ILE A 144 -41.85 -28.59 8.83
CA ILE A 144 -42.22 -28.05 7.50
C ILE A 144 -43.50 -27.21 7.60
N SER A 145 -44.57 -27.74 8.20
CA SER A 145 -45.81 -27.00 8.43
C SER A 145 -45.56 -25.71 9.22
N CYS A 146 -44.84 -25.79 10.35
CA CYS A 146 -44.50 -24.63 11.17
C CYS A 146 -43.78 -23.54 10.35
N ASN A 147 -42.75 -23.94 9.61
CA ASN A 147 -41.97 -23.03 8.76
C ASN A 147 -42.85 -22.34 7.71
N HIS A 148 -43.71 -23.09 7.01
CA HIS A 148 -44.64 -22.53 6.03
C HIS A 148 -45.66 -21.56 6.64
N PHE A 149 -46.22 -21.84 7.83
CA PHE A 149 -47.11 -20.89 8.49
C PHE A 149 -46.38 -19.63 8.99
N GLN A 150 -45.12 -19.73 9.42
CA GLN A 150 -44.31 -18.55 9.78
C GLN A 150 -43.96 -17.68 8.56
N LEU A 151 -43.74 -18.29 7.39
CA LEU A 151 -43.52 -17.58 6.12
C LEU A 151 -44.82 -16.94 5.60
N ALA A 152 -45.96 -17.62 5.73
CA ALA A 152 -47.29 -17.06 5.43
C ALA A 152 -47.59 -15.84 6.32
N ALA A 153 -47.34 -15.95 7.63
CA ALA A 153 -47.47 -14.85 8.58
C ALA A 153 -46.61 -13.64 8.19
N TRP A 154 -45.38 -13.86 7.72
CA TRP A 154 -44.53 -12.75 7.25
C TRP A 154 -45.07 -12.05 6.02
N ALA A 155 -45.59 -12.79 5.03
CA ALA A 155 -46.20 -12.20 3.85
C ALA A 155 -47.41 -11.32 4.22
N PHE A 156 -48.32 -11.81 5.08
CA PHE A 156 -49.46 -11.01 5.56
C PHE A 156 -49.02 -9.81 6.41
N LEU A 157 -48.02 -9.97 7.29
CA LEU A 157 -47.46 -8.84 8.03
C LEU A 157 -46.93 -7.75 7.09
N LYS A 158 -46.18 -8.14 6.05
CA LYS A 158 -45.61 -7.19 5.08
C LYS A 158 -46.66 -6.50 4.24
N ILE A 159 -47.76 -7.17 3.89
CA ILE A 159 -48.89 -6.52 3.22
C ILE A 159 -49.45 -5.38 4.09
N ARG A 160 -49.62 -5.64 5.40
CA ARG A 160 -50.10 -4.63 6.34
C ARG A 160 -49.10 -3.50 6.56
N GLU A 161 -47.81 -3.79 6.64
CA GLU A 161 -46.77 -2.76 6.84
C GLU A 161 -46.57 -1.88 5.61
N LEU A 162 -46.61 -2.45 4.40
CA LEU A 162 -46.26 -1.74 3.16
C LEU A 162 -47.45 -1.09 2.47
N TYR A 163 -48.66 -1.66 2.59
CA TYR A 163 -49.81 -1.26 1.77
C TYR A 163 -51.06 -0.84 2.56
N SER A 164 -51.06 -0.84 3.90
CA SER A 164 -52.25 -0.45 4.69
C SER A 164 -52.70 1.00 4.51
N SER A 165 -51.85 1.88 3.97
CA SER A 165 -52.20 3.26 3.60
C SER A 165 -52.86 3.40 2.23
N TYR A 166 -52.93 2.32 1.42
CA TYR A 166 -53.52 2.35 0.09
C TYR A 166 -54.79 1.51 0.07
N ASP A 167 -55.93 2.16 -0.14
CA ASP A 167 -57.23 1.51 -0.28
C ASP A 167 -57.42 1.00 -1.71
N PHE A 168 -56.58 0.04 -2.13
CA PHE A 168 -56.70 -0.59 -3.44
C PHE A 168 -57.91 -1.53 -3.47
N THR A 169 -57.92 -2.56 -2.62
CA THR A 169 -58.98 -3.57 -2.62
C THR A 169 -59.41 -3.96 -1.23
N SER A 170 -60.73 -4.12 -1.05
CA SER A 170 -61.30 -4.38 0.27
C SER A 170 -60.91 -5.76 0.82
N ASP A 171 -60.68 -6.78 -0.03
CA ASP A 171 -60.31 -8.14 0.38
C ASP A 171 -58.89 -8.28 0.96
N LEU A 172 -58.02 -7.27 0.74
CA LEU A 172 -56.66 -7.19 1.30
C LEU A 172 -56.50 -6.11 2.37
N ASN A 173 -57.62 -5.57 2.88
CA ASN A 173 -57.61 -4.52 3.91
C ASN A 173 -56.88 -4.93 5.21
N ALA A 174 -56.57 -3.95 6.07
CA ALA A 174 -55.79 -4.17 7.28
C ALA A 174 -56.41 -5.18 8.26
N ASP A 175 -57.75 -5.31 8.29
CA ASP A 175 -58.45 -6.22 9.19
C ASP A 175 -58.46 -7.67 8.71
N ILE A 176 -58.64 -7.89 7.40
CA ILE A 176 -58.54 -9.21 6.79
C ILE A 176 -57.09 -9.69 6.83
N THR A 177 -56.14 -8.82 6.49
CA THR A 177 -54.71 -9.17 6.53
C THR A 177 -54.23 -9.42 7.98
N THR A 178 -54.72 -8.67 8.98
CA THR A 178 -54.43 -8.96 10.41
C THR A 178 -55.06 -10.27 10.87
N PHE A 179 -56.27 -10.59 10.42
CA PHE A 179 -56.87 -11.92 10.67
C PHE A 179 -56.00 -13.04 10.09
N LYS A 180 -55.61 -12.95 8.80
CA LYS A 180 -54.79 -13.97 8.13
C LYS A 180 -53.41 -14.14 8.79
N LEU A 181 -52.78 -13.04 9.21
CA LEU A 181 -51.56 -13.02 10.03
C LEU A 181 -51.73 -13.79 11.35
N ASN A 182 -52.76 -13.46 12.13
CA ASN A 182 -52.98 -14.07 13.45
C ASN A 182 -53.32 -15.56 13.35
N ILE A 183 -54.10 -15.96 12.34
CA ILE A 183 -54.40 -17.37 12.02
C ILE A 183 -53.12 -18.14 11.66
N ALA A 184 -52.27 -17.58 10.77
CA ALA A 184 -51.02 -18.22 10.39
C ALA A 184 -50.07 -18.39 11.59
N LEU A 185 -49.92 -17.36 12.44
CA LEU A 185 -49.13 -17.47 13.67
C LEU A 185 -49.72 -18.48 14.66
N ALA A 186 -51.05 -18.56 14.77
CA ALA A 186 -51.71 -19.54 15.63
C ALA A 186 -51.40 -20.96 15.16
N GLN A 187 -51.52 -21.25 13.86
CA GLN A 187 -51.23 -22.57 13.27
C GLN A 187 -49.74 -22.94 13.34
N ALA A 188 -48.82 -21.97 13.22
CA ALA A 188 -47.41 -22.19 13.51
C ALA A 188 -47.19 -22.57 15.00
N GLN A 189 -47.82 -21.85 15.91
CA GLN A 189 -47.74 -22.12 17.35
C GLN A 189 -48.40 -23.47 17.73
N GLU A 190 -49.44 -23.91 17.01
CA GLU A 190 -50.00 -25.27 17.12
C GLU A 190 -48.98 -26.33 16.74
N CYS A 191 -48.26 -26.16 15.63
CA CYS A 191 -47.16 -27.07 15.25
C CYS A 191 -46.10 -27.15 16.37
N LEU A 192 -45.76 -26.02 16.99
CA LEU A 192 -44.81 -26.00 18.12
C LEU A 192 -45.38 -26.67 19.38
N LEU A 193 -46.69 -26.59 19.64
CA LEU A 193 -47.32 -27.36 20.72
C LEU A 193 -47.26 -28.86 20.40
N GLU A 194 -47.66 -29.27 19.19
CA GLU A 194 -47.59 -30.66 18.71
C GLU A 194 -46.17 -31.22 18.83
N LYS A 195 -45.13 -30.45 18.44
CA LYS A 195 -43.73 -30.80 18.66
C LYS A 195 -43.38 -30.89 20.14
N SER A 196 -43.77 -29.92 20.97
CA SER A 196 -43.44 -29.94 22.40
C SER A 196 -44.07 -31.12 23.17
N ILE A 197 -45.16 -31.68 22.65
CA ILE A 197 -45.78 -32.92 23.14
C ILE A 197 -44.97 -34.13 22.69
N MET A 198 -44.60 -34.22 21.40
CA MET A 198 -43.76 -35.28 20.85
C MET A 198 -42.36 -35.35 21.49
N ASP A 199 -41.76 -34.19 21.76
CA ASP A 199 -40.48 -34.01 22.45
C ASP A 199 -40.55 -34.32 23.98
N ASN A 200 -41.73 -34.64 24.54
CA ASN A 200 -41.96 -34.78 25.98
C ASN A 200 -41.42 -33.59 26.83
N ARG A 201 -41.65 -32.35 26.37
CA ARG A 201 -41.28 -31.15 27.12
C ARG A 201 -42.13 -31.01 28.39
N LYS A 202 -41.63 -30.25 29.37
CA LYS A 202 -42.32 -30.01 30.66
C LYS A 202 -43.75 -29.47 30.44
N PRO A 203 -44.77 -29.93 31.19
CA PRO A 203 -46.15 -29.45 31.02
C PRO A 203 -46.31 -27.94 31.20
N SER A 204 -45.51 -27.29 32.05
CA SER A 204 -45.47 -25.82 32.14
C SER A 204 -45.12 -25.12 30.83
N ILE A 205 -44.28 -25.71 29.97
CA ILE A 205 -43.97 -25.13 28.66
C ILE A 205 -45.16 -25.32 27.72
N GLN A 206 -45.73 -26.53 27.67
CA GLN A 206 -46.89 -26.86 26.84
C GLN A 206 -48.11 -25.98 27.19
N ALA A 207 -48.37 -25.73 28.48
CA ALA A 207 -49.41 -24.82 28.93
C ALA A 207 -49.21 -23.38 28.43
N ARG A 208 -47.99 -22.83 28.54
CA ARG A 208 -47.67 -21.46 28.09
C ARG A 208 -47.73 -21.30 26.56
N ILE A 209 -47.38 -22.35 25.81
CA ILE A 209 -47.57 -22.40 24.35
C ILE A 209 -49.07 -22.37 24.03
N GLY A 210 -49.88 -23.21 24.71
CA GLY A 210 -51.33 -23.27 24.56
C GLY A 210 -52.04 -21.94 24.83
N ALA A 211 -51.61 -21.22 25.88
CA ALA A 211 -52.10 -19.87 26.18
C ALA A 211 -51.93 -18.90 24.99
N HIS A 212 -50.75 -18.90 24.35
CA HIS A 212 -50.50 -18.02 23.21
C HIS A 212 -51.35 -18.38 21.98
N ILE A 213 -51.61 -19.68 21.73
CA ILE A 213 -52.53 -20.12 20.66
C ILE A 213 -53.94 -19.57 20.91
N VAL A 214 -54.41 -19.66 22.15
CA VAL A 214 -55.72 -19.14 22.56
C VAL A 214 -55.80 -17.63 22.34
N ASP A 215 -54.77 -16.87 22.70
CA ASP A 215 -54.77 -15.42 22.54
C ASP A 215 -54.74 -14.99 21.06
N LEU A 216 -53.95 -15.66 20.21
CA LEU A 216 -53.95 -15.41 18.76
C LEU A 216 -55.32 -15.69 18.13
N TYR A 217 -56.00 -16.79 18.49
CA TYR A 217 -57.35 -17.05 17.98
C TYR A 217 -58.42 -16.10 18.55
N LYS A 218 -58.27 -15.59 19.79
CA LYS A 218 -59.14 -14.51 20.31
C LYS A 218 -59.00 -13.24 19.48
N LEU A 219 -57.77 -12.84 19.14
CA LEU A 219 -57.52 -11.68 18.27
C LEU A 219 -58.16 -11.89 16.89
N SER A 220 -57.98 -13.06 16.28
CA SER A 220 -58.66 -13.42 15.02
C SER A 220 -60.19 -13.37 15.13
N LEU A 221 -60.77 -13.87 16.23
CA LEU A 221 -62.20 -13.82 16.49
C LEU A 221 -62.71 -12.38 16.60
N THR A 222 -61.98 -11.48 17.28
CA THR A 222 -62.31 -10.05 17.37
C THR A 222 -62.33 -9.40 15.98
N ASN A 223 -61.38 -9.73 15.10
CA ASN A 223 -61.40 -9.27 13.71
C ASN A 223 -62.64 -9.76 12.94
N CYS A 224 -63.04 -11.03 13.10
CA CYS A 224 -64.26 -11.57 12.47
C CYS A 224 -65.56 -10.92 12.95
N GLU A 225 -65.58 -10.30 14.14
CA GLU A 225 -66.76 -9.65 14.71
C GLU A 225 -66.93 -8.19 14.25
N LYS A 226 -65.92 -7.59 13.61
CA LYS A 226 -66.02 -6.26 13.00
C LYS A 226 -67.02 -6.22 11.85
N GLN A 227 -67.62 -5.06 11.61
CA GLN A 227 -68.62 -4.88 10.56
C GLN A 227 -67.98 -4.90 9.18
N GLU A 228 -66.84 -4.24 9.04
CA GLU A 228 -66.04 -4.10 7.82
C GLU A 228 -65.57 -5.46 7.30
N PHE A 229 -65.08 -6.32 8.20
CA PHE A 229 -64.71 -7.70 7.89
C PHE A 229 -65.90 -8.50 7.37
N GLN A 230 -67.06 -8.39 8.04
CA GLN A 230 -68.27 -9.11 7.65
C GLN A 230 -68.86 -8.63 6.32
N SER A 231 -68.73 -7.35 5.97
CA SER A 231 -69.16 -6.83 4.68
C SER A 231 -68.32 -7.34 3.52
N THR A 232 -67.01 -7.50 3.70
CA THR A 232 -66.11 -7.95 2.63
C THR A 232 -66.07 -9.48 2.48
N VAL A 233 -65.95 -10.22 3.59
CA VAL A 233 -65.85 -11.69 3.59
C VAL A 233 -67.23 -12.36 3.41
N GLY A 234 -68.30 -11.60 3.60
CA GLY A 234 -69.67 -12.07 3.47
C GLY A 234 -70.18 -12.85 4.69
N SER A 235 -71.49 -12.80 4.89
CA SER A 235 -72.14 -13.25 6.13
C SER A 235 -72.09 -14.77 6.38
N LYS A 236 -71.85 -15.59 5.36
CA LYS A 236 -71.70 -17.05 5.49
C LYS A 236 -70.27 -17.41 5.92
N GLN A 237 -69.27 -17.08 5.10
CA GLN A 237 -67.87 -17.39 5.39
C GLN A 237 -67.43 -16.80 6.74
N SER A 238 -67.85 -15.57 7.06
CA SER A 238 -67.57 -14.95 8.37
C SER A 238 -68.10 -15.76 9.56
N LYS A 239 -69.26 -16.43 9.43
CA LYS A 239 -69.81 -17.33 10.47
C LYS A 239 -69.05 -18.63 10.58
N ASP A 240 -68.53 -19.15 9.48
CA ASP A 240 -67.74 -20.38 9.45
C ASP A 240 -66.35 -20.15 10.06
N LEU A 241 -65.66 -19.05 9.69
CA LEU A 241 -64.40 -18.61 10.30
C LEU A 241 -64.54 -18.29 11.79
N LYS A 242 -65.64 -17.64 12.19
CA LYS A 242 -65.99 -17.40 13.60
C LYS A 242 -66.11 -18.70 14.39
N GLN A 243 -66.82 -19.69 13.86
CA GLN A 243 -66.96 -21.00 14.50
C GLN A 243 -65.62 -21.75 14.57
N TYR A 244 -64.79 -21.68 13.53
CA TYR A 244 -63.44 -22.24 13.57
C TYR A 244 -62.59 -21.65 14.70
N CYS A 245 -62.53 -20.31 14.79
CA CYS A 245 -61.79 -19.63 15.85
C CYS A 245 -62.34 -19.97 17.24
N GLN A 246 -63.67 -19.99 17.43
CA GLN A 246 -64.30 -20.35 18.70
C GLN A 246 -63.97 -21.79 19.12
N PHE A 247 -64.02 -22.75 18.20
CA PHE A 247 -63.66 -24.14 18.49
C PHE A 247 -62.19 -24.25 18.93
N LYS A 248 -61.29 -23.61 18.18
CA LYS A 248 -59.85 -23.55 18.48
C LYS A 248 -59.58 -22.91 19.85
N ILE A 249 -60.24 -21.79 20.18
CA ILE A 249 -60.14 -21.14 21.50
C ILE A 249 -60.51 -22.10 22.62
N PHE A 250 -61.67 -22.76 22.55
CA PHE A 250 -62.10 -23.69 23.60
C PHE A 250 -61.18 -24.92 23.68
N TYR A 251 -60.77 -25.49 22.54
CA TYR A 251 -59.92 -26.67 22.50
C TYR A 251 -58.52 -26.40 23.08
N TYR A 252 -57.83 -25.34 22.65
CA TYR A 252 -56.51 -25.02 23.19
C TYR A 252 -56.57 -24.45 24.61
N SER A 253 -57.71 -23.87 25.03
CA SER A 253 -57.95 -23.57 26.46
C SER A 253 -58.02 -24.85 27.28
N ALA A 254 -58.71 -25.89 26.80
CA ALA A 254 -58.74 -27.19 27.47
C ALA A 254 -57.34 -27.81 27.59
N LEU A 255 -56.53 -27.76 26.53
CA LEU A 255 -55.15 -28.26 26.57
C LEU A 255 -54.26 -27.43 27.50
N MET A 256 -54.35 -26.10 27.46
CA MET A 256 -53.63 -25.18 28.35
C MET A 256 -53.91 -25.51 29.82
N PHE A 257 -55.19 -25.69 30.20
CA PHE A 257 -55.57 -26.08 31.55
C PHE A 257 -55.16 -27.52 31.89
N TYR A 258 -55.28 -28.47 30.96
CA TYR A 258 -54.82 -29.85 31.15
C TYR A 258 -53.32 -29.92 31.49
N PHE A 259 -52.47 -29.22 30.72
CA PHE A 259 -51.03 -29.20 30.99
C PHE A 259 -50.68 -28.42 32.27
N SER A 260 -51.47 -27.41 32.64
CA SER A 260 -51.34 -26.71 33.92
C SER A 260 -51.69 -27.61 35.11
N ALA A 261 -52.73 -28.44 34.98
CA ALA A 261 -53.07 -29.46 35.98
C ALA A 261 -51.95 -30.49 36.17
N LEU A 262 -51.32 -30.95 35.08
CA LEU A 262 -50.17 -31.85 35.15
C LEU A 262 -48.99 -31.18 35.88
N ASN A 263 -48.65 -29.94 35.52
CA ASN A 263 -47.57 -29.19 36.19
C ASN A 263 -47.85 -28.98 37.69
N SER A 264 -49.09 -28.65 38.08
CA SER A 264 -49.46 -28.49 39.49
C SER A 264 -49.40 -29.81 40.27
N ALA A 265 -49.78 -30.93 39.64
CA ALA A 265 -49.63 -32.25 40.23
C ALA A 265 -48.15 -32.66 40.42
N GLU A 266 -47.28 -32.38 39.44
CA GLU A 266 -45.82 -32.56 39.58
C GLU A 266 -45.25 -31.74 40.75
N MET A 267 -45.78 -30.53 40.97
CA MET A 267 -45.40 -29.64 42.09
C MET A 267 -46.09 -30.00 43.42
N LYS A 268 -46.82 -31.12 43.48
CA LYS A 268 -47.58 -31.60 44.66
C LYS A 268 -48.58 -30.58 45.22
N LYS A 269 -49.26 -29.85 44.31
CA LYS A 269 -50.39 -28.98 44.63
C LYS A 269 -51.66 -29.58 44.03
N ILE A 270 -52.22 -30.56 44.71
CA ILE A 270 -53.29 -31.40 44.17
C ILE A 270 -54.62 -30.65 44.12
N GLY A 271 -54.90 -29.75 45.08
CA GLY A 271 -56.09 -28.89 45.06
C GLY A 271 -56.08 -27.88 43.90
N GLU A 272 -54.90 -27.37 43.53
CA GLU A 272 -54.71 -26.52 42.35
C GLU A 272 -54.83 -27.34 41.05
N ALA A 273 -54.27 -28.56 41.03
CA ALA A 273 -54.36 -29.47 39.89
C ALA A 273 -55.82 -29.91 39.60
N VAL A 274 -56.62 -30.17 40.64
CA VAL A 274 -58.06 -30.49 40.51
C VAL A 274 -58.84 -29.28 39.94
N GLY A 275 -58.53 -28.06 40.37
CA GLY A 275 -59.14 -26.84 39.82
C GLY A 275 -58.87 -26.68 38.32
N TYR A 276 -57.60 -26.77 37.88
CA TYR A 276 -57.27 -26.69 36.45
C TYR A 276 -57.91 -27.80 35.61
N ILE A 277 -57.93 -29.07 36.07
CA ILE A 277 -58.50 -30.17 35.27
C ILE A 277 -60.03 -30.10 35.19
N GLN A 278 -60.71 -29.50 36.18
CA GLN A 278 -62.13 -29.17 36.10
C GLN A 278 -62.43 -28.10 35.05
N GLU A 279 -61.62 -27.05 34.97
CA GLU A 279 -61.75 -26.05 33.89
C GLU A 279 -61.46 -26.67 32.51
N ALA A 280 -60.47 -27.57 32.40
CA ALA A 280 -60.22 -28.31 31.16
C ALA A 280 -61.44 -29.15 30.74
N GLU A 281 -62.05 -29.89 31.67
CA GLU A 281 -63.28 -30.67 31.47
C GLU A 281 -64.44 -29.77 31.02
N SER A 282 -64.60 -28.59 31.63
CA SER A 282 -65.58 -27.58 31.22
C SER A 282 -65.37 -27.09 29.78
N LYS A 283 -64.13 -26.75 29.37
CA LYS A 283 -63.88 -26.26 28.00
C LYS A 283 -64.07 -27.34 26.94
N VAL A 284 -63.74 -28.60 27.23
CA VAL A 284 -64.08 -29.73 26.34
C VAL A 284 -65.60 -29.85 26.17
N VAL A 285 -66.37 -29.72 27.25
CA VAL A 285 -67.83 -29.75 27.17
C VAL A 285 -68.37 -28.62 26.29
N GLU A 286 -67.81 -27.40 26.36
CA GLU A 286 -68.18 -26.32 25.41
C GLU A 286 -67.86 -26.66 23.95
N CYS A 287 -66.70 -27.27 23.66
CA CYS A 287 -66.40 -27.78 22.31
C CYS A 287 -67.50 -28.76 21.83
N THR A 288 -67.98 -29.69 22.68
CA THR A 288 -68.99 -30.69 22.27
C THR A 288 -70.37 -30.09 21.95
N LYS A 289 -70.68 -28.88 22.44
CA LYS A 289 -71.95 -28.19 22.18
C LYS A 289 -71.99 -27.46 20.83
N MET A 290 -70.85 -27.33 20.15
CA MET A 290 -70.76 -26.58 18.89
C MET A 290 -71.43 -27.34 17.72
N LYS A 291 -71.97 -26.60 16.74
CA LYS A 291 -72.77 -27.18 15.65
C LYS A 291 -71.93 -27.95 14.60
N ASN A 292 -70.70 -27.49 14.34
CA ASN A 292 -69.83 -28.02 13.28
C ASN A 292 -68.73 -28.97 13.80
N VAL A 293 -69.00 -29.73 14.88
CA VAL A 293 -68.01 -30.61 15.55
C VAL A 293 -67.57 -31.80 14.69
N LYS A 294 -68.30 -32.16 13.63
CA LYS A 294 -68.06 -33.38 12.82
C LYS A 294 -66.62 -33.50 12.29
N GLU A 295 -66.01 -32.39 11.84
CA GLU A 295 -64.64 -32.39 11.32
C GLU A 295 -63.58 -32.66 12.41
N PHE A 296 -63.89 -32.29 13.66
CA PHE A 296 -62.98 -32.41 14.81
C PHE A 296 -63.37 -33.53 15.77
N GLN A 297 -64.34 -34.37 15.40
CA GLN A 297 -65.02 -35.30 16.31
C GLN A 297 -64.07 -36.33 16.93
N ASP A 298 -63.14 -36.89 16.14
CA ASP A 298 -62.18 -37.89 16.61
C ASP A 298 -61.16 -37.30 17.59
N VAL A 299 -60.64 -36.10 17.29
CA VAL A 299 -59.73 -35.36 18.17
C VAL A 299 -60.44 -35.00 19.47
N LEU A 300 -61.65 -34.44 19.38
CA LEU A 300 -62.42 -34.02 20.53
C LEU A 300 -62.78 -35.21 21.43
N LYS A 301 -63.14 -36.36 20.85
CA LYS A 301 -63.41 -37.59 21.60
C LYS A 301 -62.17 -38.06 22.36
N TYR A 302 -61.02 -38.21 21.68
CA TYR A 302 -59.76 -38.60 22.31
C TYR A 302 -59.37 -37.66 23.48
N THR A 303 -59.46 -36.35 23.25
CA THR A 303 -59.12 -35.34 24.26
C THR A 303 -60.13 -35.35 25.41
N SER A 304 -61.42 -35.54 25.14
CA SER A 304 -62.47 -35.68 26.17
C SER A 304 -62.26 -36.90 27.06
N ASP A 305 -62.02 -38.07 26.47
CA ASP A 305 -61.79 -39.31 27.21
C ASP A 305 -60.55 -39.18 28.11
N LEU A 306 -59.48 -38.56 27.60
CA LEU A 306 -58.24 -38.32 28.36
C LEU A 306 -58.43 -37.33 29.52
N VAL A 307 -59.02 -36.15 29.25
CA VAL A 307 -59.26 -35.11 30.26
C VAL A 307 -60.19 -35.65 31.36
N THR A 308 -61.30 -36.30 30.98
CA THR A 308 -62.25 -36.91 31.92
C THR A 308 -61.59 -37.99 32.79
N THR A 309 -60.73 -38.84 32.19
CA THR A 309 -60.02 -39.89 32.93
C THR A 309 -59.03 -39.29 33.93
N LYS A 310 -58.24 -38.28 33.52
CA LYS A 310 -57.28 -37.62 34.41
C LYS A 310 -57.98 -36.80 35.51
N CYS A 311 -59.13 -36.19 35.19
CA CYS A 311 -59.97 -35.47 36.13
C CYS A 311 -60.48 -36.39 37.26
N LYS A 312 -61.05 -37.55 36.89
CA LYS A 312 -61.50 -38.57 37.86
C LYS A 312 -60.35 -39.10 38.73
N ALA A 313 -59.17 -39.30 38.14
CA ALA A 313 -57.99 -39.74 38.87
C ALA A 313 -57.53 -38.70 39.91
N LEU A 314 -57.33 -37.44 39.52
CA LEU A 314 -56.86 -36.38 40.42
C LEU A 314 -57.88 -36.05 41.52
N LYS A 315 -59.18 -36.01 41.20
CA LYS A 315 -60.25 -35.85 42.21
C LYS A 315 -60.18 -36.97 43.26
N LYS A 316 -60.14 -38.23 42.83
CA LYS A 316 -60.00 -39.39 43.73
C LYS A 316 -58.72 -39.33 44.55
N GLU A 317 -57.59 -38.93 43.97
CA GLU A 317 -56.33 -38.81 44.71
C GLU A 317 -56.43 -37.73 45.80
N ASN A 318 -57.06 -36.60 45.49
CA ASN A 318 -57.31 -35.55 46.48
C ASN A 318 -58.25 -36.03 47.59
N ASP A 319 -59.42 -36.57 47.24
CA ASP A 319 -60.49 -36.94 48.17
C ASP A 319 -60.10 -38.06 49.16
N PHE A 320 -59.12 -38.90 48.80
CA PHE A 320 -58.70 -40.05 49.62
C PHE A 320 -57.28 -39.95 50.19
N VAL A 321 -56.40 -39.08 49.67
CA VAL A 321 -55.00 -38.98 50.11
C VAL A 321 -54.64 -37.59 50.63
N TYR A 322 -54.77 -36.55 49.80
CA TYR A 322 -54.21 -35.23 50.11
C TYR A 322 -55.16 -34.30 50.86
N ASN A 323 -56.46 -34.38 50.57
CA ASN A 323 -57.52 -33.53 51.12
C ASN A 323 -57.23 -32.02 51.02
N GLU A 324 -56.56 -31.58 49.95
CA GLU A 324 -56.31 -30.15 49.71
C GLU A 324 -57.60 -29.44 49.29
N LYS A 325 -57.77 -28.17 49.72
CA LYS A 325 -58.86 -27.32 49.24
C LYS A 325 -58.72 -27.14 47.72
N ILE A 326 -59.75 -27.53 46.97
CA ILE A 326 -59.84 -27.27 45.53
C ILE A 326 -59.86 -25.75 45.29
N VAL A 327 -58.98 -25.27 44.42
CA VAL A 327 -58.90 -23.85 44.05
C VAL A 327 -60.02 -23.52 43.06
N ALA A 328 -60.80 -22.47 43.35
CA ALA A 328 -61.89 -22.05 42.47
C ALA A 328 -61.34 -21.43 41.16
N ALA A 329 -62.10 -21.50 40.06
CA ALA A 329 -61.65 -21.01 38.75
C ALA A 329 -61.18 -19.53 38.76
N SER A 330 -61.80 -18.68 39.59
CA SER A 330 -61.42 -17.27 39.80
C SER A 330 -60.20 -17.05 40.70
N GLU A 331 -59.76 -18.08 41.42
CA GLU A 331 -58.58 -18.07 42.31
C GLU A 331 -57.34 -18.70 41.63
N LEU A 332 -57.49 -19.31 40.44
CA LEU A 332 -56.39 -19.91 39.67
C LEU A 332 -55.43 -18.85 39.14
N ALA A 333 -54.14 -19.18 39.09
CA ALA A 333 -53.10 -18.25 38.62
C ALA A 333 -53.16 -18.05 37.10
N GLU A 334 -52.89 -16.82 36.64
CA GLU A 334 -52.85 -16.49 35.23
C GLU A 334 -51.67 -17.18 34.51
N ILE A 335 -51.97 -17.89 33.42
CA ILE A 335 -51.00 -18.67 32.66
C ILE A 335 -50.32 -17.76 31.64
N LYS A 336 -49.13 -17.26 31.99
CA LYS A 336 -48.35 -16.36 31.13
C LYS A 336 -48.01 -16.99 29.78
N ALA A 337 -48.57 -16.48 28.69
CA ALA A 337 -48.29 -16.92 27.33
C ALA A 337 -46.78 -16.97 26.99
N ALA A 338 -46.43 -17.78 26.00
CA ALA A 338 -45.08 -17.85 25.43
C ALA A 338 -45.17 -17.86 23.89
N SER A 339 -44.88 -16.74 23.25
CA SER A 339 -44.67 -16.72 21.79
C SER A 339 -43.38 -17.45 21.44
N LEU A 340 -43.48 -18.44 20.54
CA LEU A 340 -42.34 -19.18 20.00
C LEU A 340 -42.32 -19.11 18.46
N ALA A 341 -43.49 -19.10 17.82
CA ALA A 341 -43.64 -18.78 16.40
C ALA A 341 -43.65 -17.26 16.19
N ASN A 342 -42.74 -16.78 15.35
CA ASN A 342 -42.71 -15.40 14.86
C ASN A 342 -42.77 -15.38 13.32
N PRO A 343 -43.21 -14.29 12.68
CA PRO A 343 -43.15 -14.14 11.22
C PRO A 343 -41.71 -14.31 10.72
N LEU A 344 -41.47 -15.22 9.77
CA LEU A 344 -40.14 -15.52 9.25
C LEU A 344 -39.89 -14.80 7.92
N ALA A 345 -38.84 -13.98 7.84
CA ALA A 345 -38.52 -13.24 6.63
C ALA A 345 -38.03 -14.14 5.49
N ILE A 346 -38.56 -13.93 4.29
CA ILE A 346 -38.05 -14.54 3.06
C ILE A 346 -36.77 -13.80 2.65
N ASN A 347 -35.67 -14.55 2.46
CA ASN A 347 -34.40 -14.00 1.97
C ASN A 347 -34.37 -14.09 0.44
N PHE A 348 -34.68 -12.98 -0.24
CA PHE A 348 -34.71 -12.92 -1.71
C PHE A 348 -33.32 -12.82 -2.37
N GLU A 349 -32.25 -12.63 -1.59
CA GLU A 349 -30.90 -12.36 -2.11
C GLU A 349 -29.97 -13.57 -2.03
N ASN A 350 -30.03 -14.31 -0.93
CA ASN A 350 -29.07 -15.39 -0.64
C ASN A 350 -29.65 -16.81 -0.81
N ASP A 351 -30.96 -16.94 -1.06
CA ASP A 351 -31.61 -18.24 -1.30
C ASP A 351 -31.42 -18.65 -2.77
N PRO A 352 -30.65 -19.71 -3.10
CA PRO A 352 -30.37 -20.08 -4.48
C PRO A 352 -31.59 -20.46 -5.31
N GLU A 353 -32.71 -20.83 -4.68
CA GLU A 353 -33.94 -21.18 -5.40
C GLU A 353 -34.71 -19.96 -5.89
N ILE A 354 -34.56 -18.82 -5.20
CA ILE A 354 -35.31 -17.56 -5.43
C ILE A 354 -34.41 -16.48 -6.01
N ALA A 355 -33.14 -16.44 -5.62
CA ALA A 355 -32.14 -15.45 -6.03
C ALA A 355 -32.12 -15.36 -7.56
N THR A 356 -32.50 -14.18 -8.04
CA THR A 356 -32.69 -13.90 -9.45
C THR A 356 -31.98 -12.61 -9.78
N GLN A 357 -31.21 -12.60 -10.87
CA GLN A 357 -30.57 -11.39 -11.36
C GLN A 357 -31.65 -10.48 -11.96
N ASP A 358 -31.58 -9.19 -11.66
CA ASP A 358 -32.45 -8.17 -12.26
C ASP A 358 -32.45 -8.28 -13.80
N ILE A 359 -33.63 -8.53 -14.37
CA ILE A 359 -33.80 -8.72 -15.83
C ILE A 359 -33.38 -7.46 -16.58
N PHE A 360 -33.63 -6.28 -16.03
CA PHE A 360 -33.33 -4.99 -16.65
C PHE A 360 -31.98 -4.40 -16.16
N ILE A 361 -31.06 -5.23 -15.65
CA ILE A 361 -29.76 -4.78 -15.11
C ILE A 361 -28.89 -3.99 -16.09
N ARG A 362 -29.08 -4.17 -17.40
CA ARG A 362 -28.41 -3.41 -18.46
C ARG A 362 -28.88 -1.96 -18.55
N LEU A 363 -30.10 -1.67 -18.13
CA LEU A 363 -30.81 -0.41 -18.34
C LEU A 363 -30.53 0.56 -17.17
N VAL A 364 -29.48 1.37 -17.29
CA VAL A 364 -29.00 2.26 -16.20
C VAL A 364 -29.57 3.68 -16.38
N SER A 365 -30.18 4.22 -15.34
CA SER A 365 -30.74 5.58 -15.38
C SER A 365 -29.64 6.64 -15.37
N MET A 366 -29.90 7.82 -15.96
CA MET A 366 -28.96 8.95 -15.90
C MET A 366 -28.63 9.33 -14.43
N GLN A 367 -29.62 9.24 -13.54
CA GLN A 367 -29.46 9.44 -12.10
C GLN A 367 -28.54 8.38 -11.46
N ALA A 368 -28.61 7.11 -11.87
CA ALA A 368 -27.69 6.08 -11.39
C ALA A 368 -26.25 6.32 -11.91
N HIS A 369 -26.07 6.87 -13.12
CA HIS A 369 -24.77 7.31 -13.62
C HIS A 369 -24.22 8.53 -12.86
N GLU A 370 -25.06 9.51 -12.51
CA GLU A 370 -24.68 10.65 -11.66
C GLU A 370 -24.22 10.17 -10.26
N LEU A 371 -25.00 9.31 -9.61
CA LEU A 371 -24.65 8.72 -8.31
C LEU A 371 -23.37 7.85 -8.38
N SER A 372 -23.18 7.08 -9.45
CA SER A 372 -21.93 6.32 -9.67
C SER A 372 -20.72 7.24 -9.89
N SER A 373 -20.94 8.40 -10.51
CA SER A 373 -19.90 9.43 -10.68
C SER A 373 -19.53 10.06 -9.33
N LEU A 374 -20.50 10.34 -8.46
CA LEU A 374 -20.25 10.79 -7.08
C LEU A 374 -19.51 9.73 -6.25
N TYR A 375 -19.90 8.46 -6.34
CA TYR A 375 -19.18 7.35 -5.70
C TYR A 375 -17.74 7.25 -6.18
N SER A 376 -17.51 7.47 -7.48
CA SER A 376 -16.16 7.47 -8.06
C SER A 376 -15.28 8.59 -7.53
N GLU A 377 -15.83 9.74 -7.13
CA GLU A 377 -15.08 10.79 -6.42
C GLU A 377 -14.80 10.42 -4.96
N GLU A 378 -15.71 9.73 -4.23
CA GLU A 378 -15.40 9.17 -2.90
C GLU A 378 -14.27 8.14 -2.95
N LYS A 379 -14.31 7.23 -3.94
CA LYS A 379 -13.20 6.32 -4.25
C LYS A 379 -11.90 7.07 -4.54
N ALA A 380 -11.96 8.15 -5.33
CA ALA A 380 -10.80 8.98 -5.64
C ALA A 380 -10.25 9.70 -4.40
N LYS A 381 -11.09 10.16 -3.47
CA LYS A 381 -10.65 10.73 -2.18
C LYS A 381 -9.83 9.74 -1.36
N ILE A 382 -10.30 8.49 -1.23
CA ILE A 382 -9.56 7.42 -0.53
C ILE A 382 -8.21 7.16 -1.21
N LEU A 383 -8.18 7.07 -2.53
CA LEU A 383 -6.92 6.85 -3.27
C LEU A 383 -5.94 8.03 -3.12
N ARG A 384 -6.42 9.28 -3.21
CA ARG A 384 -5.59 10.47 -2.97
C ARG A 384 -5.03 10.49 -1.54
N GLN A 385 -5.85 10.14 -0.54
CA GLN A 385 -5.43 10.08 0.86
C GLN A 385 -4.35 9.00 1.09
N ILE A 386 -4.57 7.77 0.61
CA ILE A 386 -3.64 6.66 0.81
C ILE A 386 -2.34 6.87 0.02
N ASN A 387 -2.41 7.33 -1.23
CA ASN A 387 -1.21 7.68 -2.01
C ASN A 387 -0.40 8.76 -1.28
N GLY A 388 -1.04 9.84 -0.82
CA GLY A 388 -0.36 10.92 -0.08
C GLY A 388 0.30 10.45 1.22
N GLN A 389 -0.36 9.59 2.00
CA GLN A 389 0.23 8.99 3.21
C GLN A 389 1.41 8.05 2.90
N VAL A 390 1.34 7.30 1.81
CA VAL A 390 2.44 6.43 1.35
C VAL A 390 3.62 7.28 0.86
N GLU A 391 3.38 8.30 0.02
CA GLU A 391 4.41 9.22 -0.47
C GLU A 391 5.11 9.96 0.68
N GLU A 392 4.35 10.44 1.68
CA GLU A 392 4.91 11.07 2.89
C GLU A 392 5.80 10.08 3.66
N LYS A 393 5.31 8.86 3.92
CA LYS A 393 6.09 7.84 4.65
C LYS A 393 7.31 7.35 3.86
N ASP A 394 7.22 7.17 2.55
CA ASP A 394 8.34 6.77 1.70
C ASP A 394 9.39 7.89 1.58
N SER A 395 8.97 9.15 1.43
CA SER A 395 9.87 10.32 1.46
C SER A 395 10.63 10.41 2.78
N ASN A 396 9.93 10.30 3.91
CA ASN A 396 10.52 10.24 5.24
C ASN A 396 11.51 9.07 5.38
N LEU A 397 11.23 7.90 4.78
CA LEU A 397 12.11 6.73 4.79
C LEU A 397 13.39 7.01 3.98
N VAL A 398 13.27 7.58 2.78
CA VAL A 398 14.43 7.98 1.94
C VAL A 398 15.31 9.00 2.67
N GLN A 399 14.72 10.03 3.27
CA GLN A 399 15.46 11.03 4.05
C GLN A 399 16.21 10.40 5.23
N PHE A 400 15.55 9.50 5.98
CA PHE A 400 16.13 8.84 7.15
C PHE A 400 17.24 7.86 6.79
N THR A 401 17.06 7.05 5.75
CA THR A 401 18.08 6.09 5.27
C THR A 401 19.30 6.79 4.67
N GLY A 402 19.08 7.93 3.99
CA GLY A 402 20.16 8.82 3.55
C GLY A 402 20.93 9.43 4.73
N ALA A 403 20.23 9.97 5.74
CA ALA A 403 20.85 10.56 6.93
C ALA A 403 21.69 9.56 7.74
N LEU A 404 21.26 8.30 7.81
CA LEU A 404 22.02 7.22 8.46
C LEU A 404 23.12 6.60 7.56
N GLN A 405 23.27 7.05 6.31
CA GLN A 405 24.21 6.50 5.32
C GLN A 405 24.10 4.98 5.14
N ILE A 406 22.89 4.44 5.23
CA ILE A 406 22.64 3.00 5.18
C ILE A 406 23.03 2.39 3.83
N ASN A 407 23.00 3.18 2.75
CA ASN A 407 23.41 2.73 1.42
C ASN A 407 24.94 2.63 1.26
N GLU A 408 25.73 3.31 2.12
CA GLU A 408 27.20 3.17 2.16
C GLU A 408 27.63 1.94 2.98
N LEU A 409 26.74 1.43 3.84
CA LEU A 409 26.92 0.22 4.62
C LEU A 409 26.79 -1.02 3.72
N HIS A 410 27.87 -1.32 2.98
CA HIS A 410 28.09 -2.60 2.26
C HIS A 410 28.27 -3.79 3.23
N LEU A 411 27.38 -3.92 4.22
CA LEU A 411 27.40 -4.94 5.27
C LEU A 411 27.11 -6.36 4.76
N LYS A 412 26.53 -6.48 3.55
CA LYS A 412 26.23 -7.76 2.91
C LYS A 412 27.33 -8.24 1.96
N GLU A 413 28.19 -7.35 1.47
CA GLU A 413 29.13 -7.67 0.39
C GLU A 413 30.53 -7.95 0.93
N LEU A 414 30.89 -9.23 0.86
CA LEU A 414 32.24 -9.75 1.05
C LEU A 414 33.20 -9.31 -0.07
N ASP A 415 32.81 -8.40 -0.96
CA ASP A 415 33.63 -7.95 -2.09
C ASP A 415 34.90 -7.21 -1.65
N HIS A 416 34.94 -6.65 -0.43
CA HIS A 416 36.21 -6.17 0.16
C HIS A 416 37.24 -7.30 0.39
N LEU A 417 36.83 -8.56 0.55
CA LEU A 417 37.73 -9.71 0.61
C LEU A 417 38.22 -10.15 -0.78
N ARG A 418 37.44 -9.87 -1.84
CA ARG A 418 37.85 -10.16 -3.22
C ARG A 418 38.94 -9.18 -3.65
N LEU A 419 39.91 -9.69 -4.40
CA LEU A 419 40.97 -8.90 -5.01
C LEU A 419 40.40 -8.20 -6.25
N PRO A 420 40.62 -6.89 -6.45
CA PRO A 420 40.20 -6.21 -7.67
C PRO A 420 40.81 -6.86 -8.91
N LYS A 421 40.04 -6.99 -10.00
CA LYS A 421 40.49 -7.63 -11.25
C LYS A 421 41.77 -7.00 -11.78
N GLU A 422 41.85 -5.68 -11.74
CA GLU A 422 43.01 -4.88 -12.11
C GLU A 422 44.27 -5.25 -11.32
N LEU A 423 44.15 -5.56 -10.02
CA LEU A 423 45.28 -6.02 -9.20
C LEU A 423 45.71 -7.44 -9.62
N ILE A 424 44.75 -8.32 -9.92
CA ILE A 424 45.02 -9.70 -10.38
C ILE A 424 45.76 -9.66 -11.74
N GLU A 425 45.32 -8.80 -12.66
CA GLU A 425 45.96 -8.57 -13.95
C GLU A 425 47.40 -8.05 -13.77
N CYS A 426 47.60 -7.05 -12.91
CA CYS A 426 48.94 -6.56 -12.56
C CYS A 426 49.84 -7.67 -11.99
N CYS A 427 49.33 -8.49 -11.05
CA CYS A 427 50.10 -9.60 -10.47
C CYS A 427 50.43 -10.69 -11.52
N ALA A 428 49.54 -10.97 -12.46
CA ALA A 428 49.78 -11.92 -13.54
C ALA A 428 50.86 -11.42 -14.51
N GLU A 429 50.82 -10.14 -14.91
CA GLU A 429 51.85 -9.56 -15.78
C GLU A 429 53.22 -9.44 -15.07
N VAL A 430 53.22 -9.03 -13.80
CA VAL A 430 54.42 -9.01 -12.95
C VAL A 430 54.98 -10.43 -12.83
N SER A 431 54.19 -11.45 -12.50
CA SER A 431 54.68 -12.83 -12.36
C SER A 431 55.38 -13.38 -13.61
N VAL A 432 55.09 -12.86 -14.80
CA VAL A 432 55.76 -13.25 -16.06
C VAL A 432 57.00 -12.39 -16.36
N LYS A 433 57.01 -11.12 -15.93
CA LYS A 433 58.04 -10.11 -16.30
C LYS A 433 58.89 -9.61 -15.11
N GLU A 434 58.68 -10.10 -13.90
CA GLU A 434 59.25 -9.60 -12.64
C GLU A 434 60.77 -9.46 -12.72
N GLN A 435 61.43 -10.53 -13.16
CA GLN A 435 62.89 -10.58 -13.17
C GLN A 435 63.49 -9.67 -14.24
N THR A 436 62.79 -9.42 -15.35
CA THR A 436 63.15 -8.43 -16.37
C THR A 436 62.92 -7.00 -15.85
N MET A 437 61.70 -6.68 -15.38
CA MET A 437 61.35 -5.35 -14.84
C MET A 437 62.27 -4.94 -13.68
N ARG A 438 62.52 -5.83 -12.72
CA ARG A 438 63.44 -5.59 -11.61
C ARG A 438 64.87 -5.38 -12.10
N GLN A 439 65.33 -6.20 -13.05
CA GLN A 439 66.67 -6.02 -13.62
C GLN A 439 66.79 -4.70 -14.37
N ASP A 440 65.78 -4.28 -15.12
CA ASP A 440 65.87 -3.10 -15.97
C ASP A 440 65.78 -1.80 -15.16
N LEU A 441 64.94 -1.75 -14.12
CA LEU A 441 64.99 -0.69 -13.10
C LEU A 441 66.38 -0.61 -12.42
N VAL A 442 66.94 -1.74 -11.99
CA VAL A 442 68.27 -1.77 -11.34
C VAL A 442 69.40 -1.42 -12.32
N LYS A 443 69.34 -1.86 -13.58
CA LYS A 443 70.31 -1.51 -14.63
C LYS A 443 70.26 -0.02 -14.96
N SER A 444 69.07 0.55 -15.15
CA SER A 444 68.92 1.98 -15.44
C SER A 444 69.36 2.84 -14.25
N MET A 445 68.99 2.47 -13.02
CA MET A 445 69.49 3.15 -11.81
C MET A 445 71.03 3.07 -11.73
N LYS A 446 71.63 1.91 -12.02
CA LYS A 446 73.09 1.76 -12.05
C LYS A 446 73.74 2.66 -13.10
N LYS A 447 73.19 2.71 -14.32
CA LYS A 447 73.71 3.58 -15.39
C LYS A 447 73.72 5.06 -14.98
N ILE A 448 72.65 5.56 -14.34
CA ILE A 448 72.62 6.94 -13.85
C ILE A 448 73.76 7.18 -12.86
N VAL A 449 73.96 6.26 -11.90
CA VAL A 449 75.04 6.38 -10.90
C VAL A 449 76.41 6.36 -11.56
N ASP A 450 76.64 5.43 -12.51
CA ASP A 450 77.90 5.32 -13.24
C ASP A 450 78.20 6.63 -14.02
N SER A 451 77.20 7.19 -14.74
CA SER A 451 77.32 8.47 -15.46
C SER A 451 77.47 9.68 -14.52
N SER A 452 76.77 9.72 -13.38
CA SER A 452 76.88 10.83 -12.42
C SER A 452 78.24 10.86 -11.74
N VAL A 453 78.81 9.69 -11.42
CA VAL A 453 80.17 9.54 -10.88
C VAL A 453 81.22 9.95 -11.93
N GLN A 454 81.05 9.57 -13.19
CA GLN A 454 81.94 10.01 -14.27
C GLN A 454 81.92 11.54 -14.44
N THR A 455 80.74 12.14 -14.41
CA THR A 455 80.55 13.60 -14.55
C THR A 455 81.12 14.35 -13.34
N ARG A 456 81.00 13.80 -12.12
CA ARG A 456 81.66 14.34 -10.92
C ARG A 456 83.19 14.21 -10.99
N SER A 457 83.73 13.07 -11.43
CA SER A 457 85.18 12.87 -11.57
C SER A 457 85.84 13.88 -12.52
N LEU A 458 85.17 14.26 -13.61
CA LEU A 458 85.65 15.31 -14.52
C LEU A 458 85.63 16.70 -13.87
N LEU A 459 84.62 16.98 -13.03
CA LEU A 459 84.58 18.21 -12.24
C LEU A 459 85.69 18.26 -11.20
N ASP A 460 85.91 17.16 -10.46
CA ASP A 460 86.99 17.06 -9.47
C ASP A 460 88.40 17.24 -10.11
N GLU A 461 88.59 16.75 -11.34
CA GLU A 461 89.84 16.94 -12.11
C GLU A 461 90.03 18.42 -12.51
N ILE A 462 88.96 19.10 -12.95
CA ILE A 462 88.96 20.55 -13.22
C ILE A 462 89.24 21.35 -11.93
N GLU A 463 88.66 20.95 -10.80
CA GLU A 463 88.86 21.54 -9.48
C GLU A 463 90.34 21.50 -9.07
N GLN A 464 90.97 20.32 -9.22
CA GLN A 464 92.40 20.13 -8.94
C GLN A 464 93.31 20.97 -9.84
N LEU A 465 92.94 21.18 -11.11
CA LEU A 465 93.69 22.06 -12.01
C LEU A 465 93.56 23.53 -11.60
N PHE A 466 92.37 24.00 -11.24
CA PHE A 466 92.19 25.34 -10.69
C PHE A 466 92.96 25.53 -9.39
N GLU A 467 92.85 24.60 -8.42
CA GLU A 467 93.63 24.64 -7.18
C GLU A 467 95.15 24.70 -7.43
N THR A 468 95.64 23.93 -8.41
CA THR A 468 97.07 23.89 -8.75
C THR A 468 97.53 25.21 -9.36
N GLU A 469 96.76 25.79 -10.29
CA GLU A 469 97.03 27.10 -10.87
C GLU A 469 96.95 28.22 -9.82
N ASP A 470 96.04 28.10 -8.84
CA ASP A 470 95.91 29.04 -7.72
C ASP A 470 97.11 28.96 -6.76
N LYS A 471 97.57 27.75 -6.42
CA LYS A 471 98.79 27.52 -5.63
C LYS A 471 100.03 28.05 -6.36
N GLU A 472 100.18 27.75 -7.65
CA GLU A 472 101.28 28.27 -8.50
C GLU A 472 101.21 29.79 -8.72
N ASN A 473 100.03 30.42 -8.65
CA ASN A 473 99.88 31.87 -8.73
C ASN A 473 100.14 32.61 -7.42
N ARG A 474 99.76 32.02 -6.27
CA ARG A 474 100.13 32.56 -4.95
C ARG A 474 101.65 32.57 -4.79
N GLN A 475 102.32 31.47 -5.13
CA GLN A 475 103.80 31.40 -5.16
C GLN A 475 104.47 32.40 -6.11
N ARG A 476 103.75 32.91 -7.14
CA ARG A 476 104.25 33.97 -8.04
C ARG A 476 104.10 35.36 -7.44
N SER A 477 103.16 35.57 -6.51
CA SER A 477 102.95 36.85 -5.83
C SER A 477 104.07 37.18 -4.82
N ASP A 478 104.72 36.17 -4.25
CA ASP A 478 105.77 36.34 -3.24
C ASP A 478 107.15 36.71 -3.83
N TYR A 479 107.33 36.60 -5.15
CA TYR A 479 108.62 36.84 -5.84
C TYR A 479 108.69 38.14 -6.65
N THR A 480 107.63 38.96 -6.68
CA THR A 480 107.65 40.28 -7.35
C THR A 480 107.08 41.37 -6.44
N THR A 481 107.79 41.63 -5.34
CA THR A 481 107.70 42.89 -4.60
C THR A 481 108.83 43.78 -5.09
N ASP A 482 108.56 44.76 -5.97
CA ASP A 482 108.74 46.16 -5.59
C ASP A 482 108.20 47.15 -6.64
N SER A 483 107.98 48.39 -6.18
CA SER A 483 108.27 49.57 -7.02
C SER A 483 109.74 49.92 -6.76
N SER A 484 110.59 50.17 -7.75
CA SER A 484 110.37 51.13 -8.84
C SER A 484 109.41 50.69 -9.93
N SER A 485 108.39 51.55 -10.10
CA SER A 485 107.76 52.00 -11.35
C SER A 485 108.14 51.34 -12.68
N ASP A 486 107.11 51.28 -13.54
CA ASP A 486 107.17 51.06 -14.99
C ASP A 486 107.32 49.61 -15.48
N GLU A 487 106.20 48.89 -15.54
CA GLU A 487 105.96 48.02 -16.70
C GLU A 487 104.46 47.92 -17.05
N GLU A 488 103.94 49.04 -17.54
CA GLU A 488 102.66 49.15 -18.25
C GLU A 488 102.71 48.43 -19.63
N ASN A 489 103.09 47.13 -19.68
CA ASN A 489 102.93 46.27 -20.88
C ASN A 489 103.25 44.76 -20.68
N LEU A 490 102.68 44.08 -19.68
CA LEU A 490 102.65 42.60 -19.65
C LEU A 490 101.22 42.01 -19.48
N PRO A 491 100.94 40.79 -19.99
CA PRO A 491 99.58 40.31 -20.32
C PRO A 491 98.74 39.82 -19.12
N ILE A 492 98.69 40.59 -18.04
CA ILE A 492 98.02 40.21 -16.78
C ILE A 492 96.49 40.45 -16.82
N ARG A 493 96.02 41.51 -17.50
CA ARG A 493 94.57 41.83 -17.59
C ARG A 493 93.77 40.82 -18.43
N PRO A 494 94.20 40.39 -19.64
CA PRO A 494 93.49 39.36 -20.42
C PRO A 494 93.42 38.02 -19.68
N ARG A 495 94.48 37.70 -18.91
CA ARG A 495 94.62 36.47 -18.14
C ARG A 495 93.59 36.32 -17.03
N LYS A 496 93.38 37.37 -16.20
CA LYS A 496 92.35 37.33 -15.13
C LYS A 496 90.95 37.21 -15.71
N LYS A 497 90.65 37.90 -16.82
CA LYS A 497 89.33 37.78 -17.48
C LYS A 497 89.09 36.36 -17.99
N LYS A 498 90.04 35.79 -18.75
CA LYS A 498 89.90 34.41 -19.27
C LYS A 498 89.85 33.35 -18.17
N MET A 499 90.46 33.60 -17.00
CA MET A 499 90.32 32.73 -15.83
C MET A 499 88.90 32.78 -15.24
N ASN A 500 88.37 33.99 -15.01
CA ASN A 500 87.00 34.16 -14.52
C ASN A 500 85.97 33.59 -15.51
N ASP A 501 86.15 33.79 -16.81
CA ASP A 501 85.29 33.22 -17.86
C ASP A 501 85.27 31.66 -17.84
N LEU A 502 86.33 31.01 -17.32
CA LEU A 502 86.40 29.55 -17.13
C LEU A 502 85.80 29.10 -15.78
N LEU A 503 85.97 29.89 -14.72
CA LEU A 503 85.34 29.66 -13.41
C LEU A 503 83.80 29.82 -13.49
N ASP A 504 83.29 30.84 -14.18
CA ASP A 504 81.85 31.03 -14.38
C ASP A 504 81.22 29.84 -15.15
N ARG A 505 81.98 29.24 -16.09
CA ARG A 505 81.56 28.02 -16.81
C ARG A 505 81.58 26.79 -15.90
N TYR A 506 82.58 26.67 -15.04
CA TYR A 506 82.71 25.59 -14.05
C TYR A 506 81.55 25.64 -13.03
N ASP A 507 81.33 26.79 -12.40
CA ASP A 507 80.21 27.03 -11.46
C ASP A 507 78.85 26.77 -12.13
N GLY A 508 78.71 27.15 -13.40
CA GLY A 508 77.51 26.90 -14.20
C GLY A 508 77.27 25.43 -14.54
N LEU A 509 78.31 24.59 -14.56
CA LEU A 509 78.20 23.14 -14.75
C LEU A 509 78.03 22.39 -13.42
N ILE A 510 78.66 22.85 -12.33
CA ILE A 510 78.41 22.31 -10.98
C ILE A 510 76.96 22.47 -10.56
N LYS A 511 76.37 23.66 -10.72
CA LYS A 511 74.96 23.89 -10.33
C LYS A 511 74.01 22.93 -11.06
N LYS A 512 74.25 22.69 -12.35
CA LYS A 512 73.50 21.70 -13.16
C LYS A 512 73.72 20.26 -12.71
N GLN A 513 74.93 19.91 -12.31
CA GLN A 513 75.28 18.60 -11.75
C GLN A 513 74.56 18.36 -10.41
N ASP A 514 74.54 19.36 -9.52
CA ASP A 514 73.93 19.26 -8.20
C ASP A 514 72.40 19.22 -8.26
N GLU A 515 71.78 20.04 -9.13
CA GLU A 515 70.35 20.00 -9.42
C GLU A 515 69.92 18.63 -9.96
N ALA A 516 70.69 18.06 -10.90
CA ALA A 516 70.43 16.74 -11.44
C ALA A 516 70.65 15.61 -10.40
N ASN A 517 71.66 15.73 -9.54
CA ASN A 517 71.88 14.77 -8.45
C ASN A 517 70.77 14.79 -7.40
N ARG A 518 70.17 15.96 -7.12
CA ARG A 518 68.97 16.04 -6.27
C ARG A 518 67.78 15.31 -6.91
N SER A 519 67.53 15.55 -8.19
CA SER A 519 66.48 14.86 -8.97
C SER A 519 66.72 13.34 -9.04
N ASN A 520 67.98 12.89 -9.16
CA ASN A 520 68.36 11.48 -9.06
C ASN A 520 68.05 10.87 -7.68
N GLY A 521 68.20 11.64 -6.60
CA GLY A 521 67.83 11.19 -5.25
C GLY A 521 66.33 10.91 -5.15
N GLU A 522 65.51 11.85 -5.60
CA GLU A 522 64.05 11.70 -5.64
C GLU A 522 63.62 10.53 -6.56
N LEU A 523 64.27 10.34 -7.70
CA LEU A 523 64.06 9.20 -8.60
C LEU A 523 64.47 7.86 -7.97
N ARG A 524 65.59 7.83 -7.22
CA ARG A 524 66.08 6.64 -6.52
C ARG A 524 65.10 6.19 -5.44
N ASP A 525 64.55 7.12 -4.68
CA ASP A 525 63.58 6.83 -3.63
C ASP A 525 62.26 6.33 -4.22
N ALA A 526 61.81 6.89 -5.35
CA ALA A 526 60.68 6.38 -6.11
C ALA A 526 60.92 4.94 -6.65
N ILE A 527 62.10 4.67 -7.23
CA ILE A 527 62.47 3.32 -7.69
C ILE A 527 62.52 2.33 -6.53
N ASN A 528 63.07 2.71 -5.37
CA ASN A 528 63.11 1.85 -4.18
C ASN A 528 61.70 1.52 -3.66
N ALA A 529 60.78 2.50 -3.64
CA ALA A 529 59.39 2.27 -3.27
C ALA A 529 58.71 1.26 -4.21
N VAL A 530 58.83 1.47 -5.53
CA VAL A 530 58.28 0.57 -6.56
C VAL A 530 58.91 -0.82 -6.52
N LEU A 531 60.21 -0.94 -6.21
CA LEU A 531 60.86 -2.25 -6.02
C LEU A 531 60.28 -3.01 -4.81
N SER A 532 59.90 -2.32 -3.73
CA SER A 532 59.25 -2.95 -2.58
C SER A 532 57.81 -3.40 -2.89
N HIS A 533 57.06 -2.61 -3.67
CA HIS A 533 55.73 -2.98 -4.15
C HIS A 533 55.77 -4.11 -5.20
N LEU A 534 56.77 -4.14 -6.09
CA LEU A 534 57.02 -5.25 -7.03
C LEU A 534 57.26 -6.57 -6.30
N GLN A 535 57.96 -6.56 -5.14
CA GLN A 535 58.16 -7.75 -4.32
C GLN A 535 56.85 -8.26 -3.69
N ILE A 536 55.85 -7.39 -3.49
CA ILE A 536 54.52 -7.78 -2.98
C ILE A 536 53.66 -8.32 -4.13
N LEU A 537 53.69 -7.64 -5.30
CA LEU A 537 52.95 -8.03 -6.51
C LEU A 537 53.40 -9.36 -7.13
N SER A 538 54.62 -9.83 -6.84
CA SER A 538 55.11 -11.13 -7.31
C SER A 538 54.85 -12.31 -6.37
N LEU A 539 54.23 -12.07 -5.20
CA LEU A 539 53.87 -13.15 -4.28
C LEU A 539 52.74 -14.02 -4.86
N PRO A 540 52.70 -15.33 -4.51
CA PRO A 540 51.54 -16.17 -4.77
C PRO A 540 50.25 -15.54 -4.24
N MET A 541 49.13 -15.72 -4.94
CA MET A 541 47.86 -15.06 -4.64
C MET A 541 47.35 -15.25 -3.20
N SER A 542 47.68 -16.40 -2.59
CA SER A 542 47.39 -16.71 -1.19
C SER A 542 48.23 -15.91 -0.18
N GLU A 543 49.47 -15.57 -0.53
CA GLU A 543 50.38 -14.78 0.31
C GLU A 543 50.14 -13.28 0.11
N LEU A 544 49.86 -12.86 -1.12
CA LEU A 544 49.38 -11.51 -1.43
C LEU A 544 48.16 -11.14 -0.57
N ALA A 545 47.16 -12.03 -0.50
CA ALA A 545 45.96 -11.85 0.30
C ALA A 545 46.24 -11.67 1.81
N GLN A 546 47.32 -12.28 2.33
CA GLN A 546 47.75 -12.13 3.73
C GLN A 546 48.57 -10.85 3.98
N LYS A 547 49.19 -10.27 2.94
CA LYS A 547 49.95 -9.01 3.02
C LYS A 547 49.06 -7.76 2.92
N LEU A 548 47.89 -7.88 2.31
CA LEU A 548 46.90 -6.81 2.32
C LEU A 548 46.34 -6.58 3.74
N PRO A 549 45.99 -5.34 4.11
CA PRO A 549 45.26 -5.09 5.36
C PRO A 549 43.99 -5.95 5.45
N LYS A 550 43.85 -6.68 6.55
CA LYS A 550 42.68 -7.50 6.86
C LYS A 550 41.60 -6.65 7.51
N VAL A 551 40.35 -6.89 7.12
CA VAL A 551 39.17 -6.19 7.68
C VAL A 551 38.52 -7.00 8.83
N GLU A 552 38.80 -8.30 8.91
CA GLU A 552 38.13 -9.24 9.83
C GLU A 552 38.64 -9.17 11.29
N GLU A 553 39.90 -8.80 11.52
CA GLU A 553 40.55 -8.78 12.85
C GLU A 553 40.10 -7.59 13.75
N VAL A 554 38.97 -6.96 13.44
CA VAL A 554 38.52 -5.69 14.03
C VAL A 554 37.29 -5.86 14.93
N CYS A 555 36.55 -6.99 14.84
CA CYS A 555 35.22 -7.18 15.43
C CYS A 555 35.19 -8.12 16.65
N ASP A 556 34.80 -7.59 17.80
CA ASP A 556 34.48 -8.36 19.02
C ASP A 556 33.11 -9.07 18.89
N ASP A 557 32.83 -10.11 19.68
CA ASP A 557 31.57 -10.91 19.59
C ASP A 557 30.29 -10.05 19.76
N GLU A 558 30.28 -9.10 20.71
CA GLU A 558 29.16 -8.15 20.89
C GLU A 558 28.96 -7.23 19.67
N SER A 559 30.04 -6.93 18.95
CA SER A 559 30.00 -6.15 17.71
C SER A 559 29.46 -6.94 16.51
N GLN A 560 29.54 -8.28 16.53
CA GLN A 560 28.87 -9.14 15.56
C GLN A 560 27.35 -9.19 15.82
N ALA A 561 26.94 -9.40 17.07
CA ALA A 561 25.51 -9.46 17.43
C ALA A 561 24.75 -8.17 17.07
N THR A 562 25.35 -7.00 17.30
CA THR A 562 24.79 -5.70 16.90
C THR A 562 24.75 -5.49 15.38
N ARG A 563 25.75 -6.00 14.63
CA ARG A 563 25.74 -6.01 13.15
C ARG A 563 24.59 -6.88 12.61
N ASP A 564 24.39 -8.07 13.16
CA ASP A 564 23.35 -8.99 12.71
C ASP A 564 21.94 -8.48 13.05
N GLN A 565 21.79 -7.81 14.20
CA GLN A 565 20.58 -7.07 14.53
C GLN A 565 20.29 -5.95 13.52
N LEU A 566 21.31 -5.17 13.15
CA LEU A 566 21.20 -4.11 12.13
C LEU A 566 20.80 -4.68 10.76
N LEU A 567 21.47 -5.74 10.29
CA LEU A 567 21.14 -6.45 9.06
C LEU A 567 19.71 -7.01 9.05
N THR A 568 19.25 -7.55 10.19
CA THR A 568 17.88 -8.06 10.36
C THR A 568 16.84 -6.92 10.27
N LEU A 569 17.14 -5.75 10.85
CA LEU A 569 16.28 -4.58 10.77
C LEU A 569 16.23 -3.99 9.35
N LEU A 570 17.35 -4.01 8.62
CA LEU A 570 17.38 -3.63 7.20
C LEU A 570 16.56 -4.58 6.33
N ALA A 571 16.66 -5.90 6.55
CA ALA A 571 15.82 -6.87 5.85
C ALA A 571 14.32 -6.64 6.11
N LYS A 572 13.93 -6.33 7.36
CA LYS A 572 12.54 -5.95 7.71
C LYS A 572 12.10 -4.63 7.08
N LEU A 573 13.00 -3.65 6.93
CA LEU A 573 12.71 -2.39 6.25
C LEU A 573 12.40 -2.62 4.76
N ASP A 574 13.17 -3.47 4.08
CA ASP A 574 12.95 -3.81 2.68
C ASP A 574 11.71 -4.70 2.48
N GLU A 575 11.46 -5.64 3.40
CA GLU A 575 10.20 -6.40 3.44
C GLU A 575 8.99 -5.47 3.59
N MET A 576 9.04 -4.52 4.53
CA MET A 576 7.97 -3.54 4.75
C MET A 576 7.71 -2.67 3.51
N LYS A 577 8.76 -2.21 2.79
CA LYS A 577 8.62 -1.50 1.50
C LYS A 577 7.93 -2.37 0.45
N SER A 578 8.36 -3.62 0.30
CA SER A 578 7.79 -4.56 -0.68
C SER A 578 6.31 -4.85 -0.36
N GLN A 579 5.98 -5.08 0.91
CA GLN A 579 4.61 -5.22 1.38
C GLN A 579 3.79 -3.95 1.09
N ARG A 580 4.33 -2.75 1.31
CA ARG A 580 3.66 -1.47 1.03
C ARG A 580 3.32 -1.33 -0.45
N ALA A 581 4.29 -1.55 -1.34
CA ALA A 581 4.08 -1.50 -2.78
C ALA A 581 3.00 -2.51 -3.23
N GLN A 582 3.06 -3.75 -2.75
CA GLN A 582 2.06 -4.78 -3.06
C GLN A 582 0.66 -4.43 -2.52
N LEU A 583 0.56 -3.92 -1.29
CA LEU A 583 -0.70 -3.49 -0.69
C LEU A 583 -1.28 -2.29 -1.46
N LEU A 584 -0.46 -1.32 -1.86
CA LEU A 584 -0.89 -0.16 -2.61
C LEU A 584 -1.49 -0.57 -3.96
N THR A 585 -0.78 -1.40 -4.74
CA THR A 585 -1.30 -1.93 -6.02
C THR A 585 -2.60 -2.71 -5.84
N ARG A 586 -2.73 -3.49 -4.76
CA ARG A 586 -3.98 -4.22 -4.44
C ARG A 586 -5.13 -3.27 -4.11
N ILE A 587 -4.89 -2.23 -3.31
CA ILE A 587 -5.89 -1.21 -2.95
C ILE A 587 -6.33 -0.42 -4.19
N GLN A 588 -5.36 0.06 -4.97
CA GLN A 588 -5.61 0.78 -6.22
C GLN A 588 -6.49 -0.05 -7.17
N LYS A 589 -6.13 -1.32 -7.40
CA LYS A 589 -6.92 -2.22 -8.23
C LYS A 589 -8.30 -2.50 -7.64
N ALA A 590 -8.40 -2.85 -6.36
CA ALA A 590 -9.68 -3.18 -5.72
C ALA A 590 -10.68 -2.01 -5.76
N ILE A 591 -10.22 -0.77 -5.58
CA ILE A 591 -11.04 0.44 -5.65
C ILE A 591 -11.34 0.82 -7.12
N GLN A 592 -10.42 0.57 -8.05
CA GLN A 592 -10.64 0.84 -9.47
C GLN A 592 -11.69 -0.12 -10.08
N ASP A 593 -11.59 -1.42 -9.79
CA ASP A 593 -12.49 -2.47 -10.28
C ASP A 593 -13.90 -2.42 -9.62
N ASP A 594 -14.08 -1.60 -8.58
CA ASP A 594 -15.32 -1.48 -7.81
C ASP A 594 -16.39 -0.61 -8.49
N ASP A 595 -17.20 -1.22 -9.35
CA ASP A 595 -18.37 -0.58 -9.97
C ASP A 595 -19.69 -0.97 -9.26
N ILE A 596 -20.30 0.00 -8.57
CA ILE A 596 -21.61 -0.16 -7.91
C ILE A 596 -22.79 0.36 -8.75
N THR A 597 -22.57 0.81 -10.00
CA THR A 597 -23.62 1.40 -10.86
C THR A 597 -24.86 0.51 -10.96
N LYS A 598 -24.65 -0.81 -11.10
CA LYS A 598 -25.72 -1.80 -11.18
C LYS A 598 -26.53 -1.94 -9.88
N ILE A 599 -25.88 -1.78 -8.72
CA ILE A 599 -26.49 -1.85 -7.38
C ILE A 599 -27.31 -0.59 -7.12
N ILE A 600 -26.79 0.59 -7.47
CA ILE A 600 -27.51 1.85 -7.43
C ILE A 600 -28.78 1.75 -8.28
N ALA A 601 -28.65 1.29 -9.53
CA ALA A 601 -29.77 1.21 -10.46
C ALA A 601 -30.85 0.18 -10.06
N SER A 602 -30.53 -0.84 -9.25
CA SER A 602 -31.52 -1.81 -8.76
C SER A 602 -32.15 -1.45 -7.41
N HIS A 603 -31.56 -0.54 -6.64
CA HIS A 603 -32.05 -0.12 -5.30
C HIS A 603 -32.32 1.39 -5.21
N GLN A 604 -32.49 2.08 -6.34
CA GLN A 604 -32.49 3.55 -6.40
C GLN A 604 -33.53 4.21 -5.46
N ASN A 605 -34.71 3.60 -5.29
CA ASN A 605 -35.76 4.09 -4.40
C ASN A 605 -35.55 3.74 -2.91
N GLU A 606 -34.63 2.83 -2.59
CA GLU A 606 -34.36 2.37 -1.22
C GLU A 606 -33.24 3.19 -0.54
N ILE A 607 -32.45 3.92 -1.32
CA ILE A 607 -31.36 4.78 -0.85
C ILE A 607 -31.94 6.05 -0.22
N GLN A 608 -32.15 6.04 1.11
CA GLN A 608 -32.59 7.20 1.88
C GLN A 608 -31.48 8.24 2.10
N ASP A 609 -30.25 7.80 2.37
CA ASP A 609 -29.06 8.65 2.46
C ASP A 609 -27.93 8.05 1.62
N ILE A 610 -27.56 8.80 0.58
CA ILE A 610 -26.51 8.44 -0.38
C ILE A 610 -25.15 8.28 0.31
N ASN A 611 -24.86 9.08 1.34
CA ASN A 611 -23.56 9.05 2.04
C ASN A 611 -23.42 7.79 2.90
N VAL A 612 -24.50 7.40 3.61
CA VAL A 612 -24.54 6.16 4.38
C VAL A 612 -24.37 4.98 3.43
N PHE A 613 -25.13 4.93 2.34
CA PHE A 613 -25.03 3.88 1.33
C PHE A 613 -23.61 3.77 0.73
N PHE A 614 -22.96 4.89 0.38
CA PHE A 614 -21.58 4.89 -0.10
C PHE A 614 -20.59 4.39 0.96
N GLN A 615 -20.73 4.81 2.22
CA GLN A 615 -19.90 4.30 3.31
C GLN A 615 -20.05 2.79 3.48
N GLU A 616 -21.27 2.26 3.41
CA GLU A 616 -21.51 0.81 3.50
C GLU A 616 -20.90 0.04 2.34
N GLN A 617 -20.99 0.57 1.11
CA GLN A 617 -20.34 -0.02 -0.05
C GLN A 617 -18.80 0.05 0.02
N LEU A 618 -18.24 1.08 0.67
CA LEU A 618 -16.79 1.24 0.84
C LEU A 618 -16.19 0.35 1.93
N LYS A 619 -16.97 -0.09 2.94
CA LYS A 619 -16.51 -0.98 4.04
C LYS A 619 -15.79 -2.25 3.56
N LYS A 620 -16.08 -2.74 2.35
CA LYS A 620 -15.38 -3.90 1.76
C LYS A 620 -13.87 -3.67 1.53
N HIS A 621 -13.43 -2.41 1.47
CA HIS A 621 -12.01 -2.05 1.33
C HIS A 621 -11.31 -1.84 2.69
N ASP A 622 -12.04 -1.70 3.79
CA ASP A 622 -11.51 -1.36 5.13
C ASP A 622 -10.42 -2.32 5.60
N GLN A 623 -10.51 -3.61 5.26
CA GLN A 623 -9.50 -4.59 5.63
C GLN A 623 -8.14 -4.31 4.98
N LEU A 624 -8.13 -3.94 3.69
CA LEU A 624 -6.90 -3.58 2.97
C LEU A 624 -6.34 -2.25 3.47
N LEU A 625 -7.21 -1.26 3.71
CA LEU A 625 -6.84 0.03 4.31
C LEU A 625 -6.24 -0.16 5.72
N THR A 626 -6.79 -1.09 6.51
CA THR A 626 -6.26 -1.45 7.84
C THR A 626 -4.86 -2.05 7.74
N TYR A 627 -4.61 -2.96 6.81
CA TYR A 627 -3.26 -3.51 6.60
C TYR A 627 -2.26 -2.45 6.11
N MET A 628 -2.69 -1.51 5.25
CA MET A 628 -1.85 -0.37 4.86
C MET A 628 -1.49 0.49 6.07
N ASN A 629 -2.47 0.92 6.87
CA ASN A 629 -2.24 1.71 8.08
C ASN A 629 -1.30 1.00 9.08
N GLN A 630 -1.42 -0.32 9.24
CA GLN A 630 -0.49 -1.12 10.05
C GLN A 630 0.94 -1.09 9.50
N ASN A 631 1.13 -1.18 8.17
CA ASN A 631 2.44 -1.06 7.53
C ASN A 631 3.03 0.36 7.68
N LEU A 632 2.21 1.41 7.55
CA LEU A 632 2.63 2.81 7.76
C LEU A 632 3.07 3.05 9.21
N HIS A 633 2.39 2.47 10.20
CA HIS A 633 2.79 2.52 11.61
C HIS A 633 4.01 1.63 11.94
N ALA A 634 4.17 0.50 11.26
CA ALA A 634 5.33 -0.38 11.44
C ALA A 634 6.65 0.35 11.13
N GLN A 635 6.65 1.24 10.13
CA GLN A 635 7.81 2.07 9.78
C GLN A 635 8.37 2.81 10.99
N ASP A 636 7.54 3.54 11.74
CA ASP A 636 8.02 4.40 12.82
C ASP A 636 8.70 3.59 13.94
N ASN A 637 8.29 2.33 14.12
CA ASN A 637 8.89 1.40 15.06
C ASN A 637 10.20 0.78 14.52
N ILE A 638 10.23 0.43 13.23
CA ILE A 638 11.43 -0.10 12.56
C ILE A 638 12.52 0.99 12.53
N LEU A 639 12.19 2.22 12.14
CA LEU A 639 13.15 3.33 12.06
C LEU A 639 13.75 3.69 13.44
N ARG A 640 12.96 3.66 14.52
CA ARG A 640 13.47 3.82 15.89
C ARG A 640 14.48 2.73 16.26
N ALA A 641 14.10 1.45 16.11
CA ALA A 641 14.99 0.33 16.40
C ALA A 641 16.27 0.34 15.52
N LEU A 642 16.15 0.81 14.27
CA LEU A 642 17.25 0.95 13.32
C LEU A 642 18.23 2.06 13.73
N ALA A 643 17.72 3.19 14.25
CA ALA A 643 18.56 4.25 14.81
C ALA A 643 19.36 3.76 16.02
N ASP A 644 18.69 3.07 16.96
CA ASP A 644 19.32 2.54 18.17
C ASP A 644 20.42 1.53 17.82
N ALA A 645 20.14 0.59 16.91
CA ALA A 645 21.11 -0.40 16.43
C ALA A 645 22.29 0.25 15.67
N ASN A 646 22.02 1.25 14.82
CA ASN A 646 23.07 1.96 14.10
C ASN A 646 23.94 2.83 15.02
N ALA A 647 23.36 3.43 16.07
CA ALA A 647 24.10 4.17 17.09
C ALA A 647 25.01 3.25 17.91
N ALA A 648 24.53 2.07 18.31
CA ALA A 648 25.35 1.06 18.97
C ALA A 648 26.51 0.57 18.08
N PHE A 649 26.26 0.40 16.78
CA PHE A 649 27.27 -0.04 15.81
C PHE A 649 28.22 1.09 15.33
N ALA A 650 27.96 2.36 15.64
CA ALA A 650 28.63 3.51 15.03
C ALA A 650 30.17 3.52 15.21
N VAL A 651 30.66 3.23 16.42
CA VAL A 651 32.10 3.16 16.71
C VAL A 651 32.76 2.04 15.89
N GLN A 652 32.09 0.90 15.78
CA GLN A 652 32.60 -0.24 15.03
C GLN A 652 32.54 -0.01 13.51
N ARG A 653 31.47 0.62 13.01
CA ARG A 653 31.36 1.13 11.64
C ARG A 653 32.57 1.99 11.27
N GLN A 654 32.97 2.91 12.14
CA GLN A 654 34.13 3.78 11.89
C GLN A 654 35.44 2.98 11.78
N LYS A 655 35.69 2.00 12.64
CA LYS A 655 36.87 1.12 12.54
C LYS A 655 36.87 0.31 11.24
N ILE A 656 35.73 -0.27 10.86
CA ILE A 656 35.57 -1.07 9.63
C ILE A 656 35.78 -0.18 8.39
N LEU A 657 35.18 1.01 8.34
CA LEU A 657 35.37 1.95 7.24
C LEU A 657 36.84 2.38 7.10
N GLN A 658 37.54 2.61 8.22
CA GLN A 658 38.97 2.92 8.19
C GLN A 658 39.81 1.72 7.71
N ALA A 659 39.48 0.49 8.12
CA ALA A 659 40.16 -0.72 7.65
C ALA A 659 39.94 -0.96 6.14
N CYS A 660 38.70 -0.81 5.67
CA CYS A 660 38.38 -0.85 4.24
C CYS A 660 39.12 0.23 3.46
N LYS A 661 39.14 1.47 3.96
CA LYS A 661 39.88 2.57 3.32
C LYS A 661 41.38 2.27 3.23
N ASN A 662 42.02 1.88 4.33
CA ASN A 662 43.44 1.53 4.36
C ASN A 662 43.77 0.41 3.36
N ARG A 663 42.87 -0.58 3.21
CA ARG A 663 43.01 -1.66 2.23
C ARG A 663 42.89 -1.16 0.79
N THR A 664 41.90 -0.32 0.50
CA THR A 664 41.69 0.28 -0.84
C THR A 664 42.85 1.19 -1.23
N ASP A 665 43.30 2.06 -0.32
CA ASP A 665 44.44 2.96 -0.53
C ASP A 665 45.70 2.12 -0.85
N PHE A 666 45.99 1.08 -0.04
CA PHE A 666 47.14 0.19 -0.29
C PHE A 666 47.06 -0.59 -1.62
N VAL A 667 45.86 -1.03 -2.04
CA VAL A 667 45.68 -1.68 -3.36
C VAL A 667 45.90 -0.68 -4.51
N ASN A 668 45.43 0.56 -4.36
CA ASN A 668 45.67 1.62 -5.33
C ASN A 668 47.16 2.01 -5.40
N ASP A 669 47.88 1.99 -4.27
CA ASP A 669 49.32 2.21 -4.21
C ASP A 669 50.09 1.11 -4.97
N LEU A 670 49.69 -0.16 -4.85
CA LEU A 670 50.27 -1.26 -5.63
C LEU A 670 50.02 -1.10 -7.14
N ILE A 671 48.78 -0.81 -7.55
CA ILE A 671 48.40 -0.65 -8.97
C ILE A 671 49.09 0.59 -9.59
N SER A 672 49.12 1.71 -8.89
CA SER A 672 49.80 2.93 -9.35
C SER A 672 51.32 2.75 -9.44
N SER A 673 51.92 2.02 -8.49
CA SER A 673 53.33 1.65 -8.53
C SER A 673 53.68 0.82 -9.75
N TYR A 674 52.85 -0.19 -10.09
CA TYR A 674 53.01 -0.96 -11.33
C TYR A 674 52.98 -0.06 -12.57
N ARG A 675 51.95 0.80 -12.71
CA ARG A 675 51.80 1.73 -13.84
C ARG A 675 52.94 2.75 -13.96
N SER A 676 53.67 3.02 -12.87
CA SER A 676 54.79 3.95 -12.86
C SER A 676 56.12 3.37 -13.38
N ILE A 677 56.24 2.05 -13.50
CA ILE A 677 57.52 1.37 -13.85
C ILE A 677 58.12 1.91 -15.15
N ASP A 678 57.35 1.93 -16.24
CA ASP A 678 57.84 2.36 -17.55
C ASP A 678 58.23 3.85 -17.54
N GLN A 679 57.45 4.69 -16.85
CA GLN A 679 57.76 6.12 -16.68
C GLN A 679 59.02 6.36 -15.85
N LEU A 680 59.29 5.51 -14.84
CA LEU A 680 60.52 5.58 -14.05
C LEU A 680 61.73 5.11 -14.87
N ILE A 681 61.58 4.08 -15.72
CA ILE A 681 62.63 3.65 -16.66
C ILE A 681 62.91 4.74 -17.70
N GLU A 682 61.88 5.41 -18.23
CA GLU A 682 62.04 6.53 -19.16
C GLU A 682 62.75 7.72 -18.49
N LYS A 683 62.29 8.15 -17.31
CA LYS A 683 62.95 9.20 -16.52
C LYS A 683 64.41 8.83 -16.18
N ALA A 684 64.68 7.57 -15.86
CA ALA A 684 66.02 7.08 -15.63
C ALA A 684 66.91 7.20 -16.87
N ASN A 685 66.41 6.81 -18.04
CA ASN A 685 67.14 6.94 -19.31
C ASN A 685 67.36 8.41 -19.69
N ASN A 686 66.38 9.29 -19.47
CA ASN A 686 66.52 10.73 -19.66
C ASN A 686 67.57 11.34 -18.71
N GLY A 687 67.65 10.84 -17.47
CA GLY A 687 68.72 11.15 -16.53
C GLY A 687 70.10 10.76 -17.05
N VAL A 688 70.27 9.51 -17.52
CA VAL A 688 71.53 9.05 -18.17
C VAL A 688 71.92 9.98 -19.32
N ALA A 689 70.98 10.26 -20.24
CA ALA A 689 71.23 11.12 -21.40
C ALA A 689 71.64 12.55 -20.99
N PHE A 690 71.09 13.08 -19.90
CA PHE A 690 71.49 14.37 -19.34
C PHE A 690 72.95 14.34 -18.84
N PHE A 691 73.35 13.37 -18.02
CA PHE A 691 74.75 13.27 -17.57
C PHE A 691 75.70 13.03 -18.75
N GLU A 692 75.34 12.17 -19.71
CA GLU A 692 76.11 11.99 -20.95
C GLU A 692 76.27 13.31 -21.74
N SER A 693 75.22 14.15 -21.79
CA SER A 693 75.30 15.48 -22.42
C SER A 693 76.20 16.48 -21.67
N LEU A 694 76.47 16.27 -20.37
CA LEU A 694 77.41 17.09 -19.59
C LEU A 694 78.87 16.65 -19.74
N ILE A 695 79.14 15.38 -20.10
CA ILE A 695 80.49 14.86 -20.27
C ILE A 695 81.28 15.64 -21.33
N GLU A 696 80.68 15.97 -22.47
CA GLU A 696 81.41 16.64 -23.57
C GLU A 696 81.69 18.14 -23.27
N PRO A 697 80.75 18.94 -22.73
CA PRO A 697 81.05 20.25 -22.16
C PRO A 697 82.14 20.22 -21.08
N LEU A 698 82.14 19.20 -20.20
CA LEU A 698 83.16 19.07 -19.16
C LEU A 698 84.52 18.67 -19.72
N LYS A 699 84.61 17.77 -20.70
CA LYS A 699 85.87 17.47 -21.39
C LYS A 699 86.42 18.70 -22.12
N ASN A 700 85.56 19.48 -22.77
CA ASN A 700 85.97 20.73 -23.41
C ASN A 700 86.43 21.77 -22.40
N LEU A 701 85.76 21.90 -21.24
CA LEU A 701 86.20 22.78 -20.16
C LEU A 701 87.52 22.29 -19.53
N LEU A 702 87.66 20.98 -19.26
CA LEU A 702 88.89 20.35 -18.79
C LEU A 702 90.05 20.58 -19.76
N LYS A 703 89.80 20.46 -21.07
CA LYS A 703 90.75 20.80 -22.12
C LYS A 703 91.11 22.29 -22.12
N ASP A 704 90.12 23.19 -22.11
CA ASP A 704 90.34 24.64 -22.09
C ASP A 704 91.14 25.08 -20.84
N VAL A 705 90.84 24.50 -19.68
CA VAL A 705 91.54 24.72 -18.40
C VAL A 705 92.95 24.11 -18.45
N THR A 706 93.13 22.92 -19.02
CA THR A 706 94.45 22.28 -19.20
C THR A 706 95.32 23.06 -20.18
N GLU A 707 94.78 23.52 -21.32
CA GLU A 707 95.47 24.37 -22.28
C GLU A 707 95.82 25.73 -21.67
N PHE A 708 94.92 26.31 -20.85
CA PHE A 708 95.23 27.51 -20.07
C PHE A 708 96.37 27.25 -19.08
N CYS A 709 96.27 26.26 -18.20
CA CYS A 709 97.28 25.93 -17.20
C CYS A 709 98.63 25.57 -17.84
N THR A 710 98.65 24.83 -18.95
CA THR A 710 99.90 24.50 -19.66
C THR A 710 100.51 25.69 -20.40
N ALA A 711 99.69 26.60 -20.94
CA ALA A 711 100.18 27.90 -21.43
C ALA A 711 100.78 28.74 -20.30
N GLN A 712 100.15 28.75 -19.11
CA GLN A 712 100.69 29.42 -17.93
C GLN A 712 102.01 28.81 -17.45
N LYS A 713 102.12 27.48 -17.38
CA LYS A 713 103.37 26.79 -17.04
C LYS A 713 104.48 27.07 -18.06
N LYS A 714 104.16 27.13 -19.36
CA LYS A 714 105.13 27.51 -20.41
C LYS A 714 105.55 28.97 -20.35
N GLU A 715 104.67 29.91 -19.98
CA GLU A 715 105.08 31.28 -19.65
C GLU A 715 105.99 31.30 -18.41
N ARG A 716 105.60 30.65 -17.31
CA ARG A 716 106.39 30.58 -16.07
C ARG A 716 107.81 30.04 -16.33
N GLN A 717 107.95 29.00 -17.16
CA GLN A 717 109.26 28.44 -17.55
C GLN A 717 110.13 29.39 -18.39
N LYS A 718 109.53 30.25 -19.23
CA LYS A 718 110.26 31.28 -19.99
C LYS A 718 110.82 32.41 -19.12
N PHE A 719 110.16 32.73 -18.00
CA PHE A 719 110.70 33.66 -17.01
C PHE A 719 111.81 33.01 -16.15
N SER A 720 111.66 31.73 -15.78
CA SER A 720 112.64 31.00 -14.95
C SER A 720 114.04 30.91 -15.58
N HIS A 721 114.14 30.74 -16.90
CA HIS A 721 115.43 30.61 -17.60
C HIS A 721 116.31 31.89 -17.64
N LYS A 722 115.82 33.05 -17.17
CA LYS A 722 116.62 34.28 -17.11
C LYS A 722 117.45 34.46 -15.82
N ASN A 723 117.12 33.75 -14.73
CA ASN A 723 117.58 34.12 -13.38
C ASN A 723 118.47 33.06 -12.68
N ASN A 724 119.07 32.11 -13.40
CA ASN A 724 119.79 30.99 -12.76
C ASN A 724 121.31 31.04 -12.95
N ILE A 725 122.00 31.74 -12.02
CA ILE A 725 123.46 31.62 -11.80
C ILE A 725 123.70 31.41 -10.29
N ASN A 726 124.54 30.43 -9.96
CA ASN A 726 125.03 30.02 -8.62
C ASN A 726 124.11 29.15 -7.73
N ALA A 727 124.20 27.83 -7.94
CA ALA A 727 124.16 26.81 -6.87
C ALA A 727 125.61 26.37 -6.57
N PRO A 728 125.94 25.84 -5.36
CA PRO A 728 125.84 24.40 -5.06
C PRO A 728 125.27 24.10 -3.64
N GLN A 729 124.35 23.13 -3.44
CA GLN A 729 124.52 21.66 -3.38
C GLN A 729 125.14 21.09 -2.08
N VAL A 730 124.33 20.35 -1.30
CA VAL A 730 124.77 19.23 -0.43
C VAL A 730 123.76 18.07 -0.50
N GLN A 731 124.19 17.02 -1.22
CA GLN A 731 124.00 15.58 -1.01
C GLN A 731 122.60 14.93 -0.93
N ASP A 732 122.37 14.08 -1.94
CA ASP A 732 121.39 12.98 -2.02
C ASP A 732 121.69 11.82 -1.03
N PHE A 733 120.66 11.03 -0.72
CA PHE A 733 120.63 9.55 -0.84
C PHE A 733 119.13 9.14 -0.84
N GLU A 734 118.52 8.64 -1.91
CA GLU A 734 118.68 7.35 -2.65
C GLU A 734 117.71 6.23 -2.18
N PRO A 735 117.35 5.24 -3.03
CA PRO A 735 115.94 5.08 -3.39
C PRO A 735 115.45 3.60 -3.33
N LEU A 736 114.59 3.21 -4.28
CA LEU A 736 113.97 1.88 -4.52
C LEU A 736 112.60 1.71 -3.81
N VAL A 737 111.45 1.97 -4.44
CA VAL A 737 110.82 1.42 -5.66
C VAL A 737 110.17 0.04 -5.47
N ASN A 738 108.83 0.04 -5.62
CA ASN A 738 107.91 -1.09 -5.82
C ASN A 738 107.60 -2.01 -4.62
N PRO A 739 106.39 -2.64 -4.56
CA PRO A 739 105.57 -3.00 -5.73
C PRO A 739 104.05 -2.73 -5.70
N TYR A 740 103.43 -2.95 -6.88
CA TYR A 740 101.98 -3.10 -7.17
C TYR A 740 101.17 -1.77 -7.30
N ARG A 741 100.60 -1.37 -8.46
CA ARG A 741 99.92 -2.11 -9.56
C ARG A 741 98.70 -2.87 -8.98
N LYS A 742 97.46 -2.70 -9.43
CA LYS A 742 97.02 -2.95 -10.82
C LYS A 742 95.53 -2.65 -10.97
N GLU A 743 95.08 -2.42 -12.19
CA GLU A 743 93.72 -2.77 -12.61
C GLU A 743 93.49 -4.28 -12.43
N ALA A 744 92.31 -4.68 -11.97
CA ALA A 744 91.77 -6.02 -12.26
C ALA A 744 90.25 -6.03 -12.12
N ALA A 745 89.54 -6.10 -13.24
CA ALA A 745 88.21 -6.69 -13.25
C ALA A 745 88.32 -8.19 -12.93
N ILE A 746 87.34 -8.76 -12.24
CA ILE A 746 87.05 -10.21 -12.30
C ILE A 746 85.54 -10.43 -12.21
N LYS A 747 85.08 -11.39 -13.01
CA LYS A 747 83.69 -11.87 -13.08
C LYS A 747 83.42 -12.85 -11.92
N VAL A 748 82.15 -12.95 -11.49
CA VAL A 748 81.36 -14.20 -11.36
C VAL A 748 82.17 -15.45 -10.91
N ASN A 749 81.91 -16.09 -9.75
CA ASN A 749 80.73 -16.96 -9.56
C ASN A 749 80.62 -17.59 -8.14
N ILE A 750 79.36 -17.81 -7.70
CA ILE A 750 78.81 -19.05 -7.07
C ILE A 750 79.40 -19.72 -5.80
N ASN A 751 78.44 -19.98 -4.87
CA ASN A 751 78.32 -21.05 -3.84
C ASN A 751 78.74 -20.86 -2.37
N GLN A 752 77.87 -21.44 -1.52
CA GLN A 752 77.97 -21.81 -0.09
C GLN A 752 78.03 -20.63 0.91
N GLU A 753 76.95 -20.31 1.64
CA GLU A 753 76.20 -21.04 2.70
C GLU A 753 76.79 -20.90 4.12
N VAL A 754 75.87 -20.89 5.10
CA VAL A 754 76.05 -21.10 6.57
C VAL A 754 76.22 -19.87 7.50
N SER A 755 75.12 -19.61 8.24
CA SER A 755 75.01 -19.22 9.66
C SER A 755 75.27 -17.78 10.18
N MET A 756 74.18 -17.19 10.72
CA MET A 756 74.02 -16.47 12.01
C MET A 756 75.25 -15.71 12.57
N ASP A 757 75.20 -14.41 12.85
CA ASP A 757 74.33 -13.82 13.89
C ASP A 757 74.16 -12.28 13.74
N ARG A 758 73.19 -11.65 14.43
CA ARG A 758 72.97 -10.18 14.39
C ARG A 758 73.06 -9.51 15.78
N PRO A 759 73.97 -8.54 16.00
CA PRO A 759 73.83 -7.55 17.07
C PRO A 759 72.56 -6.71 16.89
N ARG A 760 71.93 -6.28 17.99
CA ARG A 760 70.66 -5.54 17.99
C ARG A 760 70.86 -4.07 18.34
N LEU A 761 69.89 -3.25 17.93
CA LEU A 761 69.77 -1.78 17.99
C LEU A 761 70.04 -1.07 19.35
N LYS A 762 70.43 -1.79 20.41
CA LYS A 762 70.68 -1.21 21.75
C LYS A 762 72.07 -0.60 21.93
N ASP A 763 72.98 -0.79 20.97
CA ASP A 763 74.39 -0.41 21.10
C ASP A 763 74.67 1.07 20.74
N PHE A 764 73.66 1.88 20.36
CA PHE A 764 73.86 3.23 19.79
C PHE A 764 72.91 4.35 20.30
N LEU A 765 72.35 4.27 21.51
CA LEU A 765 71.72 5.43 22.20
C LEU A 765 72.05 5.39 23.70
N PRO A 766 72.70 6.43 24.26
CA PRO A 766 71.97 7.59 24.79
C PRO A 766 72.77 8.93 24.61
N ILE A 767 72.40 10.15 25.03
CA ILE A 767 71.40 10.76 25.94
C ILE A 767 70.98 12.09 25.25
N MET A 768 69.71 12.54 25.15
CA MET A 768 69.01 13.40 26.14
C MET A 768 67.54 13.65 25.73
N LYS A 769 66.67 13.84 26.73
CA LYS A 769 65.30 14.38 26.65
C LYS A 769 65.22 15.65 27.54
N PRO A 770 64.06 16.28 27.75
CA PRO A 770 63.31 17.14 26.81
C PRO A 770 63.04 18.54 27.44
N ASP A 771 62.37 19.47 26.74
CA ASP A 771 61.14 20.05 27.32
C ASP A 771 60.34 20.99 26.39
N THR A 772 59.00 20.91 26.54
CA THR A 772 57.95 21.85 26.12
C THR A 772 57.82 22.29 24.65
N TRP A 773 56.63 22.02 24.07
CA TRP A 773 55.75 22.91 23.28
C TRP A 773 54.60 22.03 22.71
N GLY A 774 53.35 22.47 22.60
CA GLY A 774 52.76 23.75 22.99
C GLY A 774 51.25 23.80 22.65
N GLN A 775 50.64 24.97 22.85
CA GLN A 775 49.35 25.33 22.26
C GLN A 775 49.52 26.48 21.26
N ASN A 776 48.58 26.55 20.31
CA ASN A 776 48.11 27.75 19.58
C ASN A 776 48.89 28.32 18.35
N LYS A 777 48.16 28.23 17.23
CA LYS A 777 47.72 29.33 16.33
C LYS A 777 48.53 29.73 15.07
N THR A 778 47.71 30.08 14.07
CA THR A 778 47.91 30.93 12.87
C THR A 778 48.86 30.47 11.77
N ARG A 779 48.29 30.28 10.57
CA ARG A 779 48.99 30.29 9.27
C ARG A 779 48.69 31.60 8.51
N PRO A 780 49.70 32.29 7.98
CA PRO A 780 49.55 33.27 6.91
C PRO A 780 49.66 32.61 5.51
N ASN A 781 49.26 33.37 4.48
CA ASN A 781 49.31 33.01 3.05
C ASN A 781 50.36 33.89 2.33
N LEU A 782 50.96 33.42 1.23
CA LEU A 782 51.72 34.15 0.16
C LEU A 782 52.42 33.10 -0.75
N PRO A 783 52.84 33.39 -2.00
CA PRO A 783 52.14 34.09 -3.10
C PRO A 783 52.16 33.29 -4.45
N SER A 784 51.37 33.70 -5.44
CA SER A 784 51.41 33.17 -6.83
C SER A 784 51.10 34.25 -7.87
N PHE A 785 51.88 34.36 -8.96
CA PHE A 785 51.61 35.07 -10.25
C PHE A 785 52.82 34.90 -11.21
N PRO A 786 52.74 35.18 -12.54
CA PRO A 786 51.58 35.26 -13.46
C PRO A 786 51.78 34.57 -14.85
N ASN A 787 50.71 34.57 -15.67
CA ASN A 787 50.60 34.68 -17.16
C ASN A 787 49.34 33.89 -17.63
N ASP A 788 48.26 34.54 -18.10
CA ASP A 788 48.01 35.03 -19.48
C ASP A 788 47.97 33.89 -20.54
N VAL A 789 46.94 33.74 -21.40
CA VAL A 789 46.26 34.76 -22.25
C VAL A 789 44.74 34.48 -22.50
N ASN A 790 43.96 35.57 -22.62
CA ASN A 790 42.63 35.79 -23.27
C ASN A 790 41.96 34.64 -24.09
N GLN A 791 40.62 34.47 -24.07
CA GLN A 791 39.65 35.40 -24.69
C GLN A 791 38.22 35.42 -24.09
N GLN A 792 37.72 36.65 -23.88
CA GLN A 792 36.37 37.19 -24.13
C GLN A 792 35.10 36.33 -23.87
N PHE A 793 34.24 36.82 -22.97
CA PHE A 793 33.06 37.61 -23.41
C PHE A 793 32.58 38.61 -22.34
N GLN A 794 32.17 39.80 -22.82
CA GLN A 794 31.48 40.88 -22.09
C GLN A 794 29.95 40.54 -22.01
N SER A 795 29.03 41.21 -21.28
CA SER A 795 29.06 42.46 -20.51
C SER A 795 27.84 42.60 -19.56
N PHE A 796 28.12 43.00 -18.32
CA PHE A 796 27.49 44.08 -17.51
C PHE A 796 26.06 43.99 -16.87
N PRO A 797 25.82 44.74 -15.76
CA PRO A 797 24.68 44.67 -14.83
C PRO A 797 23.90 46.03 -14.84
N PRO A 798 23.35 46.68 -13.75
CA PRO A 798 23.13 46.31 -12.32
C PRO A 798 21.83 46.83 -11.62
N ASN A 799 21.75 46.59 -10.30
CA ASN A 799 21.12 47.45 -9.25
C ASN A 799 19.57 47.51 -9.15
N MET A 800 18.92 47.80 -7.99
CA MET A 800 19.35 48.11 -6.60
C MET A 800 18.19 47.97 -5.59
N ASN A 801 18.52 48.08 -4.28
CA ASN A 801 17.66 48.52 -3.14
C ASN A 801 16.56 47.58 -2.57
N ASN A 802 16.19 47.62 -1.27
CA ASN A 802 16.89 47.98 -0.01
C ASN A 802 15.97 47.63 1.22
N LEU A 803 16.44 47.91 2.46
CA LEU A 803 15.76 47.88 3.78
C LEU A 803 15.64 46.47 4.43
N ASN A 804 16.34 46.17 5.53
CA ASN A 804 16.14 46.56 6.96
C ASN A 804 14.91 45.85 7.59
N GLU A 805 14.94 45.30 8.82
CA GLU A 805 15.62 45.77 10.04
C GLU A 805 15.84 44.66 11.12
N ALA A 806 16.72 44.91 12.12
CA ALA A 806 16.93 44.32 13.48
C ALA A 806 16.40 42.88 13.86
N SER A 807 17.17 41.92 14.43
CA SER A 807 17.96 41.86 15.70
C SER A 807 17.09 41.96 16.99
N VAL A 808 17.27 41.27 18.15
CA VAL A 808 18.40 40.58 18.86
C VAL A 808 17.86 39.35 19.70
N THR A 809 18.78 38.52 20.24
CA THR A 809 18.63 37.35 21.16
C THR A 809 18.32 37.75 22.65
N PRO A 810 18.40 36.92 23.74
CA PRO A 810 18.72 35.47 23.92
C PRO A 810 17.85 34.66 24.96
N ASN A 811 18.27 33.41 25.19
CA ASN A 811 17.84 32.37 26.18
C ASN A 811 17.97 32.83 27.67
N PRO A 812 17.33 32.20 28.71
CA PRO A 812 17.93 31.01 29.36
C PRO A 812 17.04 30.00 30.17
N ALA A 813 17.26 28.69 29.95
CA ALA A 813 17.67 27.62 30.90
C ALA A 813 17.02 27.30 32.31
N VAL A 814 17.08 25.99 32.64
CA VAL A 814 17.21 25.30 33.98
C VAL A 814 15.97 24.67 34.70
N ASN A 815 15.85 23.34 34.51
CA ASN A 815 15.65 22.19 35.45
C ASN A 815 14.63 22.11 36.63
N PHE A 816 14.26 20.83 36.86
CA PHE A 816 13.82 20.13 38.08
C PHE A 816 12.39 20.33 38.63
N LEU A 817 11.58 19.26 38.57
CA LEU A 817 11.15 18.53 39.78
C LEU A 817 10.60 17.12 39.45
N SER A 818 10.54 16.27 40.47
CA SER A 818 10.42 14.81 40.39
C SER A 818 9.02 14.25 40.71
N GLN A 819 8.86 12.94 40.50
CA GLN A 819 7.66 12.12 40.73
C GLN A 819 7.07 12.22 42.15
N PRO A 820 5.87 11.66 42.36
CA PRO A 820 5.84 10.48 43.23
C PRO A 820 5.16 9.24 42.61
N ARG A 821 5.67 8.05 43.00
CA ARG A 821 5.06 6.73 42.77
C ARG A 821 4.26 6.30 44.00
N SER A 822 3.20 5.50 43.80
CA SER A 822 2.93 4.34 44.66
C SER A 822 1.90 3.36 44.05
N ASN A 823 2.30 2.08 43.95
CA ASN A 823 1.49 0.86 44.14
C ASN A 823 0.29 0.58 43.19
N GLN A 824 -0.03 -0.65 42.78
CA GLN A 824 0.50 -1.99 43.09
C GLN A 824 0.18 -2.98 41.92
N LEU A 825 0.97 -4.07 41.79
CA LEU A 825 0.82 -5.12 40.78
C LEU A 825 0.30 -6.44 41.37
N PRO A 826 -0.58 -7.18 40.67
CA PRO A 826 -0.72 -8.62 40.85
C PRO A 826 -0.17 -9.42 39.65
N LYS A 827 0.95 -10.11 39.93
CA LYS A 827 1.46 -11.40 39.37
C LYS A 827 0.85 -11.92 38.04
N LYS A 828 1.67 -11.98 36.98
CA LYS A 828 1.44 -12.85 35.81
C LYS A 828 1.98 -14.26 36.04
N GLY A 829 1.19 -15.28 35.70
CA GLY A 829 1.67 -16.64 35.43
C GLY A 829 2.19 -16.80 33.99
N PRO A 830 2.82 -17.95 33.64
CA PRO A 830 3.48 -18.12 32.35
C PRO A 830 2.50 -18.35 31.21
N SER A 831 2.39 -17.39 30.29
CA SER A 831 1.68 -17.58 29.02
C SER A 831 2.60 -18.27 28.01
N LYS A 832 2.19 -19.44 27.52
CA LYS A 832 2.85 -20.13 26.40
C LYS A 832 2.32 -19.55 25.09
N ASN A 833 3.21 -19.13 24.19
CA ASN A 833 2.86 -18.91 22.79
C ASN A 833 2.80 -20.26 22.05
N PRO A 834 1.72 -20.55 21.31
CA PRO A 834 1.74 -21.47 20.18
C PRO A 834 1.54 -20.68 18.88
N ALA A 835 2.59 -20.52 18.09
CA ALA A 835 2.49 -19.96 16.76
C ALA A 835 1.94 -21.00 15.77
N LEU A 836 1.08 -20.54 14.85
CA LEU A 836 0.88 -21.03 13.48
C LEU A 836 0.94 -22.56 13.25
N ASN A 837 -0.24 -23.17 13.15
CA ASN A 837 -0.38 -24.47 12.48
C ASN A 837 -1.80 -24.63 11.89
N PHE A 838 -1.99 -24.20 10.64
CA PHE A 838 -3.17 -24.53 9.83
C PHE A 838 -2.79 -24.70 8.35
N ALA A 839 -2.31 -25.89 8.03
CA ALA A 839 -2.32 -26.45 6.68
C ALA A 839 -2.93 -27.86 6.78
N GLN A 840 -4.21 -28.00 6.45
CA GLN A 840 -4.89 -29.30 6.43
C GLN A 840 -4.91 -29.88 5.00
N LYS A 841 -4.40 -31.11 4.95
CA LYS A 841 -4.33 -32.08 3.85
C LYS A 841 -5.52 -32.07 2.87
N MET A 842 -5.22 -32.19 1.58
CA MET A 842 -5.98 -33.08 0.69
C MET A 842 -5.23 -34.43 0.57
N PRO A 843 -5.92 -35.58 0.43
CA PRO A 843 -5.29 -36.90 0.36
C PRO A 843 -5.12 -37.42 -1.07
N GLY A 844 -4.06 -38.23 -1.29
CA GLY A 844 -3.97 -39.18 -2.39
C GLY A 844 -3.01 -38.82 -3.52
N MET A 845 -1.79 -39.39 -3.47
CA MET A 845 -1.26 -40.30 -4.50
C MET A 845 0.12 -40.83 -4.07
N ASP A 846 0.42 -42.08 -4.43
CA ASP A 846 1.55 -42.85 -3.90
C ASP A 846 2.91 -42.43 -4.48
N ASN A 847 3.93 -42.47 -3.62
CA ASN A 847 5.32 -42.48 -4.07
C ASN A 847 5.71 -43.88 -4.53
N ASN A 848 5.98 -44.06 -5.83
CA ASN A 848 6.78 -45.17 -6.32
C ASN A 848 7.75 -44.74 -7.43
N LYS A 849 8.92 -45.37 -7.43
CA LYS A 849 10.09 -45.07 -8.28
C LYS A 849 9.80 -45.31 -9.77
N PHE A 850 10.40 -44.50 -10.65
CA PHE A 850 11.11 -44.91 -11.88
C PHE A 850 12.06 -43.76 -12.28
N GLU A 851 13.37 -43.96 -12.17
CA GLU A 851 14.33 -44.15 -13.28
C GLU A 851 14.58 -42.91 -14.16
N TYR A 852 15.86 -42.51 -14.22
CA TYR A 852 16.37 -41.52 -15.16
C TYR A 852 16.48 -42.16 -16.55
N ASP A 853 15.72 -41.69 -17.52
CA ASP A 853 15.95 -42.00 -18.93
C ASP A 853 16.12 -40.72 -19.76
N LYS A 854 17.21 -40.67 -20.55
CA LYS A 854 17.61 -39.51 -21.35
C LYS A 854 17.06 -39.62 -22.76
N GLY A 855 15.75 -39.40 -22.90
CA GLY A 855 15.07 -39.34 -24.21
C GLY A 855 14.53 -37.95 -24.54
N PHE A 856 15.12 -37.25 -25.50
CA PHE A 856 14.51 -36.06 -26.10
C PHE A 856 13.24 -36.48 -26.86
N LYS A 857 12.06 -36.14 -26.33
CA LYS A 857 10.79 -36.22 -27.07
C LYS A 857 10.46 -34.85 -27.64
N LEU A 858 10.32 -34.80 -28.96
CA LEU A 858 9.70 -33.67 -29.68
C LEU A 858 8.17 -33.82 -29.60
N ASP A 859 7.46 -32.69 -29.69
CA ASP A 859 6.01 -32.69 -29.80
C ASP A 859 5.52 -33.02 -31.23
N GLN A 860 4.21 -33.00 -31.45
CA GLN A 860 3.60 -33.30 -32.76
C GLN A 860 4.02 -32.34 -33.88
N ASN A 861 4.61 -31.20 -33.55
CA ASN A 861 5.10 -30.19 -34.49
C ASN A 861 6.62 -30.21 -34.64
N GLY A 862 7.32 -31.16 -34.00
CA GLY A 862 8.77 -31.32 -34.11
C GLY A 862 9.59 -30.31 -33.31
N LEU A 863 8.98 -29.58 -32.38
CA LEU A 863 9.65 -28.57 -31.56
C LEU A 863 10.14 -29.17 -30.24
N THR A 864 11.28 -28.67 -29.76
CA THR A 864 11.77 -28.99 -28.41
C THR A 864 11.01 -28.19 -27.36
N HIS A 865 10.94 -28.71 -26.14
CA HIS A 865 10.23 -28.09 -25.02
C HIS A 865 10.71 -26.66 -24.70
N GLU A 866 11.97 -26.33 -25.01
CA GLU A 866 12.55 -24.98 -24.86
C GLU A 866 12.14 -24.03 -26.00
N GLN A 867 12.00 -24.54 -27.23
CA GLN A 867 11.51 -23.73 -28.37
C GLN A 867 10.04 -23.38 -28.19
N LEU A 868 9.20 -24.34 -27.76
CA LEU A 868 7.78 -24.09 -27.45
C LEU A 868 7.61 -23.07 -26.30
N ALA A 869 8.53 -23.05 -25.33
CA ALA A 869 8.54 -22.05 -24.27
C ALA A 869 8.87 -20.64 -24.80
N LYS A 870 9.88 -20.51 -25.67
CA LYS A 870 10.25 -19.23 -26.30
C LYS A 870 9.18 -18.70 -27.26
N GLU A 871 8.49 -19.58 -27.97
CA GLU A 871 7.37 -19.23 -28.84
C GLU A 871 6.18 -18.69 -28.03
N LYS A 872 5.82 -19.37 -26.92
CA LYS A 872 4.80 -18.86 -25.97
C LYS A 872 5.20 -17.55 -25.31
N GLU A 873 6.49 -17.34 -25.03
CA GLU A 873 6.97 -16.05 -24.50
C GLU A 873 6.85 -14.92 -25.54
N MET A 874 7.16 -15.19 -26.82
CA MET A 874 6.96 -14.23 -27.91
C MET A 874 5.48 -13.92 -28.15
N GLU A 875 4.60 -14.93 -28.10
CA GLU A 875 3.15 -14.76 -28.22
C GLU A 875 2.61 -13.88 -27.08
N MET A 876 3.02 -14.13 -25.84
CA MET A 876 2.67 -13.30 -24.68
C MET A 876 3.18 -11.86 -24.80
N ARG A 877 4.41 -11.65 -25.31
CA ARG A 877 4.94 -10.31 -25.58
C ARG A 877 4.15 -9.59 -26.69
N ARG A 878 3.71 -10.31 -27.72
CA ARG A 878 2.88 -9.77 -28.81
C ARG A 878 1.52 -9.29 -28.30
N ILE A 879 0.84 -10.12 -27.51
CA ILE A 879 -0.43 -9.77 -26.86
C ILE A 879 -0.27 -8.55 -25.94
N HIS A 880 0.83 -8.45 -25.19
CA HIS A 880 1.09 -7.30 -24.33
C HIS A 880 1.32 -5.99 -25.12
N LEU A 881 2.05 -6.06 -26.25
CA LEU A 881 2.22 -4.92 -27.17
C LEU A 881 0.89 -4.48 -27.80
N GLU A 882 0.06 -5.43 -28.23
CA GLU A 882 -1.26 -5.14 -28.81
C GLU A 882 -2.21 -4.49 -27.78
N GLN A 883 -2.16 -4.93 -26.52
CA GLN A 883 -2.88 -4.27 -25.41
C GLN A 883 -2.38 -2.84 -25.15
N GLN A 884 -1.06 -2.59 -25.18
CA GLN A 884 -0.53 -1.22 -25.07
C GLN A 884 -0.99 -0.32 -26.24
N GLU A 885 -1.03 -0.85 -27.47
CA GLU A 885 -1.48 -0.08 -28.64
C GLU A 885 -2.98 0.26 -28.57
N LEU A 886 -3.81 -0.67 -28.10
CA LEU A 886 -5.23 -0.43 -27.79
C LEU A 886 -5.41 0.64 -26.70
N GLN A 887 -4.62 0.58 -25.64
CA GLN A 887 -4.66 1.57 -24.55
C GLN A 887 -4.22 2.97 -25.03
N LEU A 888 -3.23 3.05 -25.93
CA LEU A 888 -2.79 4.30 -26.55
C LEU A 888 -3.86 4.89 -27.48
N LYS A 889 -4.52 4.06 -28.30
CA LYS A 889 -5.65 4.47 -29.16
C LYS A 889 -6.83 4.99 -28.33
N TYR A 890 -7.14 4.34 -27.22
CA TYR A 890 -8.18 4.80 -26.29
C TYR A 890 -7.84 6.17 -25.69
N MET A 891 -6.60 6.39 -25.21
CA MET A 891 -6.18 7.71 -24.73
C MET A 891 -6.27 8.80 -25.80
N GLN A 892 -5.87 8.51 -27.04
CA GLN A 892 -6.02 9.46 -28.16
C GLN A 892 -7.48 9.79 -28.44
N GLN A 893 -8.38 8.81 -28.37
CA GLN A 893 -9.82 9.03 -28.56
C GLN A 893 -10.41 9.91 -27.46
N GLN A 894 -10.05 9.67 -26.19
CA GLN A 894 -10.47 10.51 -25.06
C GLN A 894 -9.96 11.95 -25.19
N PHE A 895 -8.71 12.14 -25.60
CA PHE A 895 -8.14 13.47 -25.84
C PHE A 895 -8.86 14.22 -26.98
N GLN A 896 -9.25 13.53 -28.06
CA GLN A 896 -10.05 14.12 -29.13
C GLN A 896 -11.48 14.50 -28.69
N LEU A 897 -12.13 13.69 -27.84
CA LEU A 897 -13.43 14.01 -27.26
C LEU A 897 -13.34 15.26 -26.37
N GLN A 898 -12.32 15.33 -25.50
CA GLN A 898 -12.09 16.48 -24.63
C GLN A 898 -11.83 17.79 -25.41
N GLN A 899 -11.12 17.73 -26.54
CA GLN A 899 -10.98 18.88 -27.44
C GLN A 899 -12.31 19.29 -28.09
N LYS A 900 -13.13 18.33 -28.53
CA LYS A 900 -14.46 18.63 -29.10
C LYS A 900 -15.35 19.33 -28.07
N GLU A 901 -15.36 18.87 -26.81
CA GLU A 901 -16.08 19.56 -25.74
C GLU A 901 -15.57 20.98 -25.49
N GLN A 902 -14.26 21.22 -25.49
CA GLN A 902 -13.72 22.57 -25.31
C GLN A 902 -14.15 23.51 -26.44
N VAL A 903 -14.10 23.03 -27.70
CA VAL A 903 -14.58 23.80 -28.86
C VAL A 903 -16.08 24.07 -28.77
N GLU A 904 -16.89 23.12 -28.28
CA GLU A 904 -18.33 23.33 -28.10
C GLU A 904 -18.64 24.29 -26.95
N LYS A 905 -17.90 24.23 -25.83
CA LYS A 905 -17.97 25.19 -24.72
C LYS A 905 -17.60 26.60 -25.19
N GLN A 906 -16.57 26.76 -26.02
CA GLN A 906 -16.21 28.04 -26.65
C GLN A 906 -17.33 28.55 -27.59
N LYS A 907 -17.92 27.68 -28.42
CA LYS A 907 -19.07 28.05 -29.27
C LYS A 907 -20.27 28.51 -28.45
N LYS A 908 -20.59 27.83 -27.34
CA LYS A 908 -21.68 28.24 -26.43
C LYS A 908 -21.39 29.59 -25.77
N GLN A 909 -20.16 29.84 -25.32
CA GLN A 909 -19.75 31.15 -24.81
C GLN A 909 -19.84 32.26 -25.87
N GLN A 910 -19.43 31.97 -27.12
CA GLN A 910 -19.52 32.91 -28.24
C GLN A 910 -20.99 33.29 -28.54
N ILE A 911 -21.90 32.31 -28.55
CA ILE A 911 -23.34 32.54 -28.74
C ILE A 911 -23.92 33.42 -27.61
N ILE A 912 -23.54 33.18 -26.35
CA ILE A 912 -23.96 34.01 -25.21
C ILE A 912 -23.44 35.44 -25.38
N PHE A 913 -22.17 35.61 -25.78
CA PHE A 913 -21.57 36.93 -25.99
C PHE A 913 -22.26 37.69 -27.14
N ASP A 914 -22.62 37.01 -28.23
CA ASP A 914 -23.32 37.61 -29.35
C ASP A 914 -24.79 37.94 -29.03
N GLN A 915 -25.48 37.14 -28.21
CA GLN A 915 -26.80 37.48 -27.65
C GLN A 915 -26.74 38.72 -26.75
N GLN A 916 -25.74 38.82 -25.87
CA GLN A 916 -25.52 40.01 -25.04
C GLN A 916 -25.26 41.25 -25.90
N ARG A 917 -24.46 41.11 -26.98
CA ARG A 917 -24.21 42.19 -27.94
C ARG A 917 -25.47 42.64 -28.68
N GLN A 918 -26.36 41.70 -29.06
CA GLN A 918 -27.65 42.02 -29.66
C GLN A 918 -28.58 42.76 -28.69
N GLN A 919 -28.64 42.34 -27.41
CA GLN A 919 -29.41 43.06 -26.38
C GLN A 919 -28.88 44.49 -26.15
N GLN A 920 -27.55 44.68 -26.10
CA GLN A 920 -26.94 46.02 -26.01
C GLN A 920 -27.29 46.89 -27.23
N ASN A 921 -27.23 46.34 -28.44
CA ASN A 921 -27.61 47.07 -29.65
C ASN A 921 -29.11 47.41 -29.70
N TYR A 922 -29.98 46.54 -29.17
CA TYR A 922 -31.42 46.81 -29.05
C TYR A 922 -31.69 47.97 -28.06
N TRP A 923 -31.04 47.96 -26.90
CA TRP A 923 -31.10 49.07 -25.92
C TRP A 923 -30.54 50.39 -26.46
N ASN A 924 -29.44 50.36 -27.21
CA ASN A 924 -28.89 51.55 -27.85
C ASN A 924 -29.81 52.05 -28.99
N GLY A 925 -30.45 51.15 -29.75
CA GLY A 925 -31.40 51.50 -30.81
C GLY A 925 -32.65 52.22 -30.31
N GLN A 926 -33.16 51.88 -29.12
CA GLN A 926 -34.31 52.58 -28.52
C GLN A 926 -33.97 54.01 -28.05
N ASN A 927 -32.71 54.28 -27.67
CA ASN A 927 -32.28 55.62 -27.24
C ASN A 927 -32.05 56.63 -28.39
N VAL A 928 -31.97 56.19 -29.65
CA VAL A 928 -31.74 57.08 -30.80
C VAL A 928 -33.03 57.69 -31.37
N ASN A 929 -34.21 57.16 -31.00
CA ASN A 929 -35.50 57.55 -31.58
C ASN A 929 -36.37 58.51 -30.73
N GLN A 930 -35.82 59.15 -29.68
CA GLN A 930 -36.58 60.11 -28.84
C GLN A 930 -36.42 61.60 -29.22
N ASN A 931 -35.76 61.93 -30.32
CA ASN A 931 -35.49 63.33 -30.73
C ASN A 931 -36.12 63.72 -32.08
N TYR A 932 -37.44 63.54 -32.24
CA TYR A 932 -38.23 64.26 -33.26
C TYR A 932 -39.66 64.55 -32.76
N GLN A 933 -39.93 65.81 -32.41
CA GLN A 933 -41.29 66.36 -32.37
C GLN A 933 -41.63 66.99 -33.73
N PRO A 934 -42.86 66.78 -34.21
CA PRO A 934 -43.63 67.81 -34.90
C PRO A 934 -44.86 68.21 -34.08
N GLN A 935 -45.30 69.46 -34.25
CA GLN A 935 -46.37 70.08 -33.47
C GLN A 935 -47.76 69.96 -34.15
N PHE A 936 -48.79 70.22 -33.34
CA PHE A 936 -50.13 70.74 -33.67
C PHE A 936 -51.31 69.81 -34.01
N ASN A 937 -52.45 70.24 -33.43
CA ASN A 937 -53.86 70.03 -33.78
C ASN A 937 -54.58 68.72 -33.41
N ASN A 938 -55.19 68.77 -32.21
CA ASN A 938 -56.62 68.51 -31.95
C ASN A 938 -57.54 68.75 -33.18
N PRO A 939 -58.74 68.11 -33.32
CA PRO A 939 -59.70 68.04 -32.20
C PRO A 939 -60.84 66.95 -32.20
N ILE A 940 -61.72 67.04 -31.17
CA ILE A 940 -63.20 66.83 -31.19
C ILE A 940 -63.84 65.41 -31.10
N TYR A 941 -64.55 65.20 -29.96
CA TYR A 941 -65.87 64.53 -29.73
C TYR A 941 -65.97 62.99 -29.62
N ASN A 942 -66.34 62.47 -28.43
CA ASN A 942 -67.69 62.01 -27.97
C ASN A 942 -68.06 60.58 -28.47
N GLN A 943 -68.67 59.66 -27.73
CA GLN A 943 -69.33 59.63 -26.40
C GLN A 943 -69.26 58.15 -25.86
N GLN A 944 -69.77 57.69 -24.70
CA GLN A 944 -70.74 58.23 -23.72
C GLN A 944 -70.39 57.81 -22.25
N TYR A 945 -71.35 57.26 -21.48
CA TYR A 945 -71.37 56.89 -20.04
C TYR A 945 -72.44 55.74 -19.87
N PRO A 946 -72.73 55.10 -18.69
CA PRO A 946 -72.48 55.55 -17.30
C PRO A 946 -72.03 54.54 -16.20
N ASN A 947 -71.45 55.10 -15.11
CA ASN A 947 -71.61 54.89 -13.65
C ASN A 947 -71.97 53.48 -13.06
N ALA A 948 -71.59 53.09 -11.82
CA ALA A 948 -71.30 53.88 -10.61
C ALA A 948 -70.65 53.06 -9.45
N TYR A 949 -69.97 53.73 -8.49
CA TYR A 949 -69.62 53.32 -7.10
C TYR A 949 -68.84 51.99 -6.86
N GLY A 950 -68.05 51.78 -5.78
CA GLY A 950 -67.67 52.59 -4.62
C GLY A 950 -67.34 51.70 -3.39
N HIS A 951 -66.38 52.09 -2.54
CA HIS A 951 -65.82 51.35 -1.36
C HIS A 951 -64.85 50.17 -1.67
N GLY A 952 -63.83 49.86 -0.84
CA GLY A 952 -63.27 50.63 0.29
C GLY A 952 -62.35 49.85 1.27
N GLN A 953 -61.09 50.31 1.41
CA GLN A 953 -60.20 50.29 2.61
C GLN A 953 -59.66 48.98 3.25
N ALA A 954 -58.48 49.18 3.90
CA ALA A 954 -57.75 48.38 4.91
C ALA A 954 -57.03 47.08 4.44
N GLY A 955 -55.82 46.76 4.93
CA GLY A 955 -54.95 47.50 5.85
C GLY A 955 -53.59 46.81 6.10
N SER A 956 -52.54 47.61 6.00
CA SER A 956 -51.10 47.44 6.31
C SER A 956 -50.68 46.78 7.65
N ASP A 957 -49.65 45.92 7.54
CA ASP A 957 -48.37 45.90 8.29
C ASP A 957 -48.21 45.69 9.83
N VAL A 958 -47.00 45.20 10.15
CA VAL A 958 -46.20 45.30 11.41
C VAL A 958 -46.26 44.17 12.46
N ASN A 959 -45.43 43.13 12.23
CA ASN A 959 -44.21 42.80 12.99
C ASN A 959 -44.18 42.90 14.55
N LYS A 960 -43.95 41.78 15.28
CA LYS A 960 -43.12 41.75 16.53
C LYS A 960 -42.79 40.35 17.13
N ASN A 961 -41.57 40.29 17.67
CA ASN A 961 -40.88 39.24 18.45
C ASN A 961 -41.69 38.43 19.48
N ILE A 962 -41.27 37.17 19.70
CA ILE A 962 -41.38 36.44 20.98
C ILE A 962 -40.03 35.77 21.30
N SER A 963 -39.62 35.75 22.57
CA SER A 963 -38.35 35.17 23.03
C SER A 963 -38.51 34.25 24.24
N ALA A 964 -37.65 33.22 24.29
CA ALA A 964 -37.07 32.58 25.48
C ALA A 964 -38.00 31.92 26.54
N ASN A 965 -37.53 30.82 27.11
CA ASN A 965 -38.12 30.21 28.31
C ASN A 965 -37.04 29.50 29.15
N HIS A 966 -37.34 29.25 30.45
CA HIS A 966 -36.51 28.68 31.54
C HIS A 966 -35.48 29.60 32.25
N PRO A 967 -35.09 29.32 33.54
CA PRO A 967 -35.43 28.16 34.40
C PRO A 967 -35.78 28.45 35.91
N ILE A 968 -35.92 27.34 36.69
CA ILE A 968 -35.77 27.14 38.17
C ILE A 968 -37.06 27.07 39.04
N GLY A 969 -37.09 26.06 39.94
CA GLY A 969 -38.20 25.65 40.85
C GLY A 969 -38.30 26.42 42.19
N PRO A 970 -38.88 25.83 43.26
CA PRO A 970 -38.57 24.47 43.75
C PRO A 970 -39.65 23.40 43.55
#